data_AF-A0A8C6TXK8-F1
#
_entry.id   AF-A0A8C6TXK8-F1
#
_cell.length_a   1.000
_cell.length_b   1.000
_cell.length_c   1.000
_cell.angle_alpha   90.00
_cell.angle_beta   90.00
_cell.angle_gamma   90.00
#
_symmetry.space_group_name_H-M   'P 1'
#
loop_
_entity.id
_entity.type
_entity.pdbx_description
1 polymer ?
#
loop_
_entity_poly.entity_id
_entity_poly.type
_entity_poly.pdbx_seq_one_letter_code
_entity_poly.pdbx_strand_id
1 'polypeptide(L)'
;INRRRVGILQQTFKQRLQKETIIPTELPLVQEVTTTLREWASIWRDLYVGDKREMFNTVRDMIYDLIEWRSQILSGTLPQDELAELKQKVTSKIDYGNKYLGLDLVVRDKDGNILDPDVTSTISLFRAHEAASKQIEDRIQEEKSQKQNIDLSRQAKFASTPSFALFVTLKNVVCKIGEDAEVLMSLYDPVESKFISENYLVKWSSSGLVKDIDQLHNLRSVFTDLGSEDLKREKISFVCQIVRVGRMELRDNNTKKLTSGLRRPFGVAVMDVTDIITGKMDDEDKQHFIPFQPLALDDAIRHKQLNISRFSPRVAGESDFLQSVINKVITAKEVNHKGQGLWVTLKLLPGDIHQIRKDFPHLVDRSTAVARKMGFPEIIMPGDVRNDIYVTLVQGDFDKGSKTTPKNVEVTMSVYDEDGKRLESVIFPGAGDDGINEYKSVIYYQVKQPRWFETIKVAIPIEDVNRSHLRFTFRHRSSQDSKDKSEKIFALSFVKLMRYDGTTLRDGEHDLIVYKAEAKRFEDSSLYLNLPATKIEMEEKGYSTTGKNTQNQLGNCSISKDSFQIATLVCSTKLTQNVDLLGLLKWRSNTSLLQQNLRQLMKVEGGEVVKFLQDTLDALFNIMMENSDSDTFDTLVFDALVFIIGLIADRKFQHFNPVLETYILTCYFIASGFKSSFHKYASPALLHHFPKPVLLRNQLSLLVVLFLSQGAALKYLPTIVNDVKLVFDPKELSKLFTEFIQKVPQGRLVKQKLDCMIDIVHSDLFSHHDCREILLPLMTDQLKSHLEKRDEMKREELSACCQLLSDVLEVLYRKDVGPTQWHMQIVMEKLLRTVNQTVISMGHDSPFIGSFVAAMTATLRQMDDYHYSHLISTFGKIRSDVVDFLMETFIMFKNLIGENVYPSDWIIMNMMQNKVFLRAINQYAAVLSKKFLDQTSFELQLWNNYFHLAVAFLTQESLQLENFSSDKRAKIFHKYQDMRRQIGFEIRDMWYNLGPHKIKFIPEMVGPILEMTLVPEIELRKATIPIFFDMMQCESHSTCSFHNFENEIITKLDHEVEGGRGDEQYKVLFQKIPLIHSLRFWNTFKPTHTQSQVFEYFKPTHTQSQVFEYF
;
A
#
# COMPACT_ATOMS: atom_id res chain seq x y z
N ILE A 1 24.73 16.58 -44.73
CA ILE A 1 26.22 16.47 -44.67
C ILE A 1 26.60 15.59 -43.48
N ASN A 2 27.01 14.34 -43.77
CA ASN A 2 27.35 13.29 -42.80
C ASN A 2 28.71 13.55 -42.15
N ARG A 3 28.78 13.73 -40.83
CA ARG A 3 30.06 13.65 -40.10
C ARG A 3 30.40 12.20 -39.77
N ARG A 4 30.90 11.45 -40.76
CA ARG A 4 31.86 10.37 -40.47
C ARG A 4 33.23 11.02 -40.28
N ARG A 5 33.57 11.44 -39.06
CA ARG A 5 34.95 11.79 -38.74
C ARG A 5 35.76 10.50 -38.64
N VAL A 6 36.45 10.15 -39.72
CA VAL A 6 37.54 9.17 -39.70
C VAL A 6 38.83 9.98 -39.71
N GLY A 7 39.69 9.76 -38.72
CA GLY A 7 40.99 10.42 -38.58
C GLY A 7 41.99 9.50 -37.88
N ILE A 8 43.28 9.76 -38.09
CA ILE A 8 44.37 9.05 -37.41
C ILE A 8 44.58 9.72 -36.04
N LEU A 9 44.37 8.97 -34.95
CA LEU A 9 44.67 9.38 -33.58
C LEU A 9 45.91 8.63 -33.09
N GLN A 10 46.76 9.30 -32.30
CA GLN A 10 47.93 8.68 -31.66
C GLN A 10 47.52 7.46 -30.82
N GLN A 11 48.28 6.39 -30.95
CA GLN A 11 47.99 5.06 -30.39
C GLN A 11 47.90 5.05 -28.85
N THR A 12 48.46 6.05 -28.17
CA THR A 12 48.37 6.27 -26.72
C THR A 12 46.97 6.62 -26.21
N PHE A 13 46.06 7.11 -27.06
CA PHE A 13 44.68 7.45 -26.68
C PHE A 13 43.66 6.33 -26.96
N LYS A 14 44.10 5.15 -27.39
CA LYS A 14 43.24 4.05 -27.83
C LYS A 14 43.38 2.86 -26.88
N GLN A 15 42.56 2.80 -25.82
CA GLN A 15 42.17 1.49 -25.31
C GLN A 15 41.57 0.72 -26.50
N ARG A 16 42.09 -0.48 -26.74
CA ARG A 16 41.84 -1.30 -27.94
C ARG A 16 40.34 -1.51 -28.17
N LEU A 17 39.73 -0.72 -29.06
CA LEU A 17 38.53 -1.12 -29.79
C LEU A 17 38.97 -1.88 -31.05
N GLN A 18 39.24 -3.18 -30.88
CA GLN A 18 39.17 -4.14 -31.99
C GLN A 18 37.69 -4.47 -32.24
N LYS A 19 37.37 -4.86 -33.48
CA LYS A 19 36.06 -5.41 -33.89
C LYS A 19 35.81 -6.78 -33.25
N GLU A 20 35.78 -6.82 -31.93
CA GLU A 20 34.97 -7.76 -31.18
C GLU A 20 33.73 -7.00 -30.78
N THR A 21 32.58 -7.66 -30.73
CA THR A 21 31.39 -7.11 -30.07
C THR A 21 31.81 -6.79 -28.63
N ILE A 22 32.21 -5.55 -28.36
CA ILE A 22 32.51 -5.10 -27.01
C ILE A 22 31.17 -5.09 -26.30
N ILE A 23 30.84 -6.20 -25.65
CA ILE A 23 29.87 -6.22 -24.57
C ILE A 23 30.50 -5.30 -23.53
N PRO A 24 29.94 -4.10 -23.27
CA PRO A 24 30.55 -3.23 -22.29
C PRO A 24 30.52 -3.96 -20.95
N THR A 25 31.64 -3.99 -20.23
CA THR A 25 31.76 -4.57 -18.89
C THR A 25 30.86 -3.90 -17.84
N GLU A 26 30.19 -2.80 -18.20
CA GLU A 26 29.24 -2.07 -17.37
C GLU A 26 27.85 -2.73 -17.42
N LEU A 27 27.19 -2.80 -16.26
CA LEU A 27 25.79 -3.24 -16.12
C LEU A 27 24.89 -2.52 -17.15
N PRO A 28 23.93 -3.23 -17.81
CA PRO A 28 23.03 -2.63 -18.79
C PRO A 28 22.33 -1.36 -18.31
N LEU A 29 21.94 -1.32 -17.04
CA LEU A 29 21.30 -0.15 -16.41
C LEU A 29 22.22 1.09 -16.39
N VAL A 30 23.53 0.91 -16.21
CA VAL A 30 24.47 2.05 -16.21
C VAL A 30 24.59 2.65 -17.61
N GLN A 31 24.58 1.82 -18.64
CA GLN A 31 24.56 2.27 -20.03
C GLN A 31 23.28 3.03 -20.32
N GLU A 32 22.14 2.50 -19.85
CA GLU A 32 20.84 3.13 -19.97
C GLU A 32 20.82 4.52 -19.31
N VAL A 33 21.19 4.62 -18.03
CA VAL A 33 21.28 5.92 -17.32
C VAL A 33 22.15 6.89 -18.11
N THR A 34 23.27 6.43 -18.67
CA THR A 34 24.17 7.27 -19.47
C THR A 34 23.49 7.77 -20.75
N THR A 35 22.72 6.93 -21.44
CA THR A 35 21.96 7.35 -22.63
C THR A 35 20.81 8.30 -22.27
N THR A 36 20.07 8.03 -21.20
CA THR A 36 18.99 8.88 -20.69
C THR A 36 19.51 10.26 -20.35
N LEU A 37 20.62 10.34 -19.61
CA LEU A 37 21.24 11.62 -19.25
C LEU A 37 21.69 12.42 -20.47
N ARG A 38 22.14 11.78 -21.55
CA ARG A 38 22.52 12.48 -22.80
C ARG A 38 21.29 13.05 -23.50
N GLU A 39 20.22 12.29 -23.60
CA GLU A 39 18.95 12.74 -24.21
C GLU A 39 18.34 13.86 -23.38
N TRP A 40 18.21 13.68 -22.06
CA TRP A 40 17.69 14.69 -21.13
C TRP A 40 18.55 15.94 -21.11
N ALA A 41 19.87 15.84 -21.19
CA ALA A 41 20.74 17.02 -21.25
C ALA A 41 20.52 17.86 -22.52
N SER A 42 20.09 17.25 -23.63
CA SER A 42 19.70 18.02 -24.81
C SER A 42 18.44 18.81 -24.57
N ILE A 43 17.40 18.14 -24.08
CA ILE A 43 16.09 18.75 -23.81
C ILE A 43 16.21 19.81 -22.71
N TRP A 44 17.03 19.56 -21.69
CA TRP A 44 17.30 20.49 -20.60
C TRP A 44 17.92 21.80 -21.09
N ARG A 45 18.81 21.76 -22.09
CA ARG A 45 19.31 22.97 -22.75
C ARG A 45 18.20 23.69 -23.52
N ASP A 46 17.34 22.95 -24.22
CA ASP A 46 16.22 23.53 -24.97
C ASP A 46 15.18 24.18 -24.04
N LEU A 47 14.93 23.60 -22.86
CA LEU A 47 14.06 24.17 -21.81
C LEU A 47 14.61 25.48 -21.26
N TYR A 48 15.94 25.61 -21.14
CA TYR A 48 16.60 26.85 -20.75
C TYR A 48 16.44 27.93 -21.82
N VAL A 49 16.67 27.58 -23.09
CA VAL A 49 16.50 28.50 -24.22
C VAL A 49 15.04 28.94 -24.37
N GLY A 50 14.09 28.05 -24.08
CA GLY A 50 12.65 28.33 -24.13
C GLY A 50 12.05 28.98 -22.87
N ASP A 51 12.87 29.44 -21.91
CA ASP A 51 12.47 30.06 -20.63
C ASP A 51 11.43 29.27 -19.79
N LYS A 52 11.42 27.93 -19.89
CA LYS A 52 10.54 27.04 -19.10
C LYS A 52 11.17 26.69 -17.75
N ARG A 53 11.29 27.67 -16.85
CA ARG A 53 12.08 27.57 -15.60
C ARG A 53 11.68 26.46 -14.64
N GLU A 54 10.38 26.19 -14.49
CA GLU A 54 9.89 25.14 -13.58
C GLU A 54 10.29 23.74 -14.05
N MET A 55 10.09 23.47 -15.35
CA MET A 55 10.50 22.21 -15.96
C MET A 55 12.03 22.07 -15.95
N PHE A 56 12.75 23.15 -16.24
CA PHE A 56 14.22 23.18 -16.21
C PHE A 56 14.78 22.78 -14.84
N ASN A 57 14.27 23.36 -13.75
CA ASN A 57 14.72 23.04 -12.39
C ASN A 57 14.37 21.60 -12.00
N THR A 58 13.14 21.16 -12.30
CA THR A 58 12.71 19.80 -12.01
C THR A 58 13.60 18.78 -12.72
N VAL A 59 13.87 18.95 -14.01
CA VAL A 59 14.71 18.04 -14.80
C VAL A 59 16.16 18.07 -14.34
N ARG A 60 16.69 19.25 -13.94
CA ARG A 60 18.03 19.36 -13.34
C ARG A 60 18.16 18.49 -12.10
N ASP A 61 17.18 18.57 -11.20
CA ASP A 61 17.22 17.82 -9.95
C ASP A 61 17.15 16.31 -10.22
N MET A 62 16.33 15.87 -11.18
CA MET A 62 16.31 14.48 -11.62
C MET A 62 17.64 14.03 -12.26
N ILE A 63 18.31 14.90 -13.02
CA ILE A 63 19.63 14.61 -13.60
C ILE A 63 20.66 14.39 -12.49
N TYR A 64 20.66 15.23 -11.44
CA TYR A 64 21.58 15.06 -10.31
C TYR A 64 21.34 13.76 -9.55
N ASP A 65 20.08 13.44 -9.25
CA ASP A 65 19.70 12.15 -8.64
C ASP A 65 20.27 10.97 -9.45
N LEU A 66 20.06 10.97 -10.77
CA LEU A 66 20.53 9.88 -11.64
C LEU A 66 22.06 9.79 -11.73
N ILE A 67 22.77 10.93 -11.71
CA ILE A 67 24.24 10.94 -11.68
C ILE A 67 24.75 10.31 -10.38
N GLU A 68 24.14 10.67 -9.25
CA GLU A 68 24.49 10.13 -7.94
C GLU A 68 24.22 8.62 -7.88
N TRP A 69 23.03 8.17 -8.27
CA TRP A 69 22.68 6.76 -8.25
C TRP A 69 23.52 5.93 -9.24
N ARG A 70 23.88 6.50 -10.39
CA ARG A 70 24.86 5.87 -11.31
C ARG A 70 26.21 5.66 -10.61
N SER A 71 26.67 6.65 -9.84
CA SER A 71 27.92 6.54 -9.08
C SER A 71 27.84 5.47 -7.98
N GLN A 72 26.70 5.36 -7.29
CA GLN A 72 26.46 4.34 -6.27
C GLN A 72 26.39 2.92 -6.86
N ILE A 73 25.78 2.74 -8.04
CA ILE A 73 25.77 1.44 -8.73
C ILE A 73 27.20 1.04 -9.15
N LEU A 74 27.99 2.01 -9.63
CA LEU A 74 29.37 1.78 -10.06
C LEU A 74 30.36 1.58 -8.91
N SER A 75 30.06 2.03 -7.69
CA SER A 75 30.97 1.84 -6.55
C SER A 75 31.10 0.37 -6.16
N GLY A 76 30.09 -0.46 -6.45
CA GLY A 76 30.09 -1.89 -6.14
C GLY A 76 30.08 -2.20 -4.63
N THR A 77 29.78 -1.21 -3.79
CA THR A 77 29.83 -1.32 -2.32
C THR A 77 28.49 -1.69 -1.68
N LEU A 78 27.41 -1.75 -2.45
CA LEU A 78 26.06 -1.99 -1.96
C LEU A 78 25.77 -3.50 -1.82
N PRO A 79 25.11 -3.94 -0.73
CA PRO A 79 24.51 -5.27 -0.62
C PRO A 79 23.54 -5.58 -1.78
N GLN A 80 23.29 -6.86 -2.06
CA GLN A 80 22.41 -7.27 -3.17
C GLN A 80 20.97 -6.71 -3.04
N ASP A 81 20.42 -6.69 -1.82
CA ASP A 81 19.07 -6.19 -1.56
C ASP A 81 18.97 -4.68 -1.78
N GLU A 82 19.92 -3.90 -1.26
CA GLU A 82 19.99 -2.44 -1.48
C GLU A 82 20.26 -2.10 -2.94
N LEU A 83 21.07 -2.90 -3.64
CA LEU A 83 21.31 -2.74 -5.07
C LEU A 83 20.04 -3.00 -5.89
N ALA A 84 19.23 -3.99 -5.51
CA ALA A 84 17.95 -4.27 -6.18
C ALA A 84 16.95 -3.12 -6.00
N GLU A 85 16.83 -2.59 -4.78
CA GLU A 85 15.98 -1.42 -4.49
C GLU A 85 16.46 -0.17 -5.24
N LEU A 86 17.77 0.07 -5.27
CA LEU A 86 18.36 1.19 -6.00
C LEU A 86 18.13 1.07 -7.52
N LYS A 87 18.28 -0.14 -8.08
CA LYS A 87 17.96 -0.39 -9.50
C LYS A 87 16.53 -0.01 -9.82
N GLN A 88 15.58 -0.47 -9.01
CA GLN A 88 14.16 -0.16 -9.17
C GLN A 88 13.91 1.35 -9.07
N LYS A 89 14.53 2.03 -8.10
CA LYS A 89 14.42 3.49 -7.91
C LYS A 89 14.94 4.27 -9.12
N VAL A 90 16.09 3.86 -9.67
CA VAL A 90 16.68 4.44 -10.90
C VAL A 90 15.73 4.28 -12.07
N THR A 91 15.27 3.06 -12.35
CA THR A 91 14.37 2.79 -13.48
C THR A 91 13.07 3.58 -13.36
N SER A 92 12.44 3.61 -12.17
CA SER A 92 11.20 4.35 -11.95
C SER A 92 11.37 5.86 -12.11
N LYS A 93 12.55 6.42 -11.83
CA LYS A 93 12.84 7.86 -12.04
C LYS A 93 13.07 8.17 -13.51
N ILE A 94 13.78 7.29 -14.24
CA ILE A 94 13.95 7.41 -15.70
C ILE A 94 12.59 7.39 -16.39
N ASP A 95 11.74 6.42 -16.07
CA ASP A 95 10.45 6.24 -16.76
C ASP A 95 9.52 7.44 -16.47
N TYR A 96 9.49 7.92 -15.22
CA TYR A 96 8.79 9.14 -14.85
C TYR A 96 9.31 10.37 -15.61
N GLY A 97 10.63 10.57 -15.65
CA GLY A 97 11.22 11.72 -16.33
C GLY A 97 11.03 11.67 -17.85
N ASN A 98 11.04 10.49 -18.45
CA ASN A 98 10.71 10.31 -19.87
C ASN A 98 9.28 10.75 -20.15
N LYS A 99 8.30 10.30 -19.35
CA LYS A 99 6.91 10.75 -19.51
C LYS A 99 6.77 12.26 -19.29
N TYR A 100 7.43 12.80 -18.26
CA TYR A 100 7.42 14.24 -17.96
C TYR A 100 7.99 15.10 -19.11
N LEU A 101 8.97 14.56 -19.83
CA LEU A 101 9.61 15.20 -20.98
C LEU A 101 8.92 14.90 -22.33
N GLY A 102 7.85 14.09 -22.34
CA GLY A 102 7.18 13.67 -23.57
C GLY A 102 8.00 12.72 -24.45
N LEU A 103 8.85 11.90 -23.83
CA LEU A 103 9.66 10.87 -24.48
C LEU A 103 8.96 9.50 -24.47
N ASP A 104 9.54 8.54 -25.20
CA ASP A 104 8.99 7.19 -25.36
C ASP A 104 8.87 6.46 -24.01
N LEU A 105 7.74 5.77 -23.81
CA LEU A 105 7.50 4.95 -22.62
C LEU A 105 8.25 3.63 -22.75
N VAL A 106 9.14 3.37 -21.80
CA VAL A 106 9.89 2.12 -21.71
C VAL A 106 9.18 1.17 -20.75
N VAL A 107 8.98 -0.07 -21.17
CA VAL A 107 8.36 -1.12 -20.36
C VAL A 107 9.39 -2.14 -19.89
N ARG A 108 9.26 -2.56 -18.64
CA ARG A 108 10.26 -3.38 -17.94
C ARG A 108 9.65 -4.65 -17.36
N ASP A 109 10.49 -5.67 -17.18
CA ASP A 109 10.15 -6.88 -16.42
C ASP A 109 10.23 -6.64 -14.90
N LYS A 110 9.97 -7.69 -14.12
CA LYS A 110 10.00 -7.64 -12.65
C LYS A 110 11.40 -7.37 -12.08
N ASP A 111 12.45 -7.64 -12.86
CA ASP A 111 13.85 -7.46 -12.47
C ASP A 111 14.38 -6.08 -12.92
N GLY A 112 13.54 -5.26 -13.56
CA GLY A 112 13.88 -3.91 -14.04
C GLY A 112 14.54 -3.87 -15.42
N ASN A 113 14.63 -5.00 -16.14
CA ASN A 113 15.18 -5.04 -17.49
C ASN A 113 14.13 -4.61 -18.52
N ILE A 114 14.58 -3.98 -19.61
CA ILE A 114 13.69 -3.59 -20.71
C ILE A 114 13.12 -4.85 -21.37
N LEU A 115 11.79 -4.89 -21.55
CA LEU A 115 11.13 -6.01 -22.21
C LEU A 115 11.52 -6.08 -23.69
N ASP A 116 11.90 -7.27 -24.15
CA ASP A 116 12.15 -7.52 -25.56
C ASP A 116 10.86 -8.00 -26.26
N PRO A 117 10.26 -7.21 -27.17
CA PRO A 117 9.01 -7.57 -27.84
C PRO A 117 9.10 -8.84 -28.69
N ASP A 118 10.28 -9.32 -29.08
CA ASP A 118 10.39 -10.55 -29.88
C ASP A 118 10.20 -11.82 -29.04
N VAL A 119 10.52 -11.78 -27.74
CA VAL A 119 10.34 -12.91 -26.79
C VAL A 119 9.14 -12.72 -25.87
N THR A 120 8.68 -11.48 -25.66
CA THR A 120 7.48 -11.19 -24.88
C THR A 120 6.23 -11.38 -25.75
N SER A 121 5.20 -11.99 -25.17
CA SER A 121 3.90 -12.11 -25.83
C SER A 121 3.32 -10.72 -26.12
N THR A 122 2.44 -10.64 -27.12
CA THR A 122 1.77 -9.38 -27.46
C THR A 122 0.90 -8.85 -26.30
N ILE A 123 0.30 -9.75 -25.52
CA ILE A 123 -0.61 -9.40 -24.43
C ILE A 123 0.16 -8.94 -23.20
N SER A 124 1.22 -9.65 -22.81
CA SER A 124 2.12 -9.20 -21.73
C SER A 124 2.77 -7.86 -22.05
N LEU A 125 3.17 -7.64 -23.31
CA LEU A 125 3.71 -6.35 -23.74
C LEU A 125 2.68 -5.22 -23.59
N PHE A 126 1.44 -5.44 -24.03
CA PHE A 126 0.34 -4.50 -23.87
C PHE A 126 0.05 -4.20 -22.38
N ARG A 127 -0.10 -5.24 -21.55
CA ARG A 127 -0.32 -5.11 -20.10
C ARG A 127 0.81 -4.37 -19.40
N ALA A 128 2.06 -4.60 -19.80
CA ALA A 128 3.20 -3.88 -19.26
C ALA A 128 3.16 -2.38 -19.61
N HIS A 129 2.75 -2.03 -20.83
CA HIS A 129 2.56 -0.63 -21.23
C HIS A 129 1.41 0.03 -20.47
N GLU A 130 0.27 -0.65 -20.34
CA GLU A 130 -0.88 -0.16 -19.58
C GLU A 130 -0.52 0.06 -18.09
N ALA A 131 0.12 -0.93 -17.47
CA ALA A 131 0.57 -0.84 -16.08
C ALA A 131 1.60 0.29 -15.88
N ALA A 132 2.58 0.41 -16.77
CA ALA A 132 3.60 1.46 -16.69
C ALA A 132 2.99 2.86 -16.90
N SER A 133 2.09 3.04 -17.87
CA SER A 133 1.43 4.34 -18.10
C SER A 133 0.60 4.74 -16.88
N LYS A 134 -0.21 3.80 -16.36
CA LYS A 134 -1.04 4.05 -15.17
C LYS A 134 -0.19 4.39 -13.93
N GLN A 135 0.87 3.63 -13.67
CA GLN A 135 1.75 3.87 -12.52
C GLN A 135 2.41 5.26 -12.59
N ILE A 136 2.82 5.70 -13.78
CA ILE A 136 3.44 7.01 -13.97
C ILE A 136 2.38 8.12 -13.87
N GLU A 137 1.19 7.93 -14.41
CA GLU A 137 0.07 8.88 -14.30
C GLU A 137 -0.38 9.06 -12.84
N ASP A 138 -0.55 7.97 -12.10
CA ASP A 138 -0.85 7.98 -10.67
C ASP A 138 0.24 8.75 -9.91
N ARG A 139 1.51 8.52 -10.21
CA ARG A 139 2.64 9.25 -9.61
C ARG A 139 2.67 10.74 -9.99
N ILE A 140 2.37 11.09 -11.24
CA ILE A 140 2.26 12.50 -11.68
C ILE A 140 1.11 13.17 -10.92
N GLN A 141 -0.01 12.48 -10.74
CA GLN A 141 -1.16 12.99 -10.00
C GLN A 141 -0.86 13.11 -8.50
N GLU A 142 -0.12 12.16 -7.92
CA GLU A 142 0.41 12.23 -6.56
C GLU A 142 1.36 13.42 -6.39
N GLU A 143 2.30 13.66 -7.31
CA GLU A 143 3.21 14.81 -7.21
C GLU A 143 2.50 16.15 -7.44
N LYS A 144 1.53 16.22 -8.36
CA LYS A 144 0.69 17.41 -8.56
C LYS A 144 -0.18 17.68 -7.34
N SER A 145 -0.76 16.65 -6.74
CA SER A 145 -1.57 16.77 -5.52
C SER A 145 -0.72 17.04 -4.28
N GLN A 146 0.49 16.48 -4.17
CA GLN A 146 1.45 16.82 -3.11
C GLN A 146 1.90 18.28 -3.21
N LYS A 147 2.05 18.83 -4.42
CA LYS A 147 2.36 20.26 -4.64
C LYS A 147 1.16 21.20 -4.42
N GLN A 148 -0.08 20.72 -4.57
CA GLN A 148 -1.30 21.53 -4.38
C GLN A 148 -1.94 21.36 -2.99
N ASN A 149 -1.69 20.27 -2.26
CA ASN A 149 -2.39 19.89 -1.04
C ASN A 149 -1.44 19.32 0.02
N ILE A 150 -0.44 20.11 0.43
CA ILE A 150 0.36 19.79 1.62
C ILE A 150 -0.54 19.71 2.88
N ASP A 151 -1.65 20.47 2.92
CA ASP A 151 -2.56 20.52 4.06
C ASP A 151 -3.73 19.50 4.02
N LEU A 152 -4.29 19.19 2.84
CA LEU A 152 -5.47 18.32 2.71
C LEU A 152 -5.15 16.82 2.67
N SER A 153 -4.00 16.41 2.11
CA SER A 153 -3.56 15.00 2.12
C SER A 153 -3.23 14.52 3.54
N ARG A 154 -2.67 15.41 4.37
CA ARG A 154 -2.42 15.14 5.79
C ARG A 154 -3.75 14.92 6.52
N GLN A 155 -4.73 15.80 6.37
CA GLN A 155 -6.06 15.63 6.98
C GLN A 155 -6.77 14.33 6.56
N ALA A 156 -6.61 13.88 5.31
CA ALA A 156 -7.17 12.60 4.84
C ALA A 156 -6.44 11.36 5.42
N LYS A 157 -5.13 11.43 5.65
CA LYS A 157 -4.36 10.39 6.37
C LYS A 157 -4.72 10.37 7.86
N PHE A 158 -4.94 11.54 8.48
CA PHE A 158 -5.43 11.64 9.86
C PHE A 158 -6.89 11.16 10.01
N ALA A 159 -7.71 11.22 8.97
CA ALA A 159 -9.09 10.72 9.01
C ALA A 159 -9.22 9.19 8.83
N SER A 160 -8.20 8.52 8.29
CA SER A 160 -8.23 7.07 7.97
C SER A 160 -7.42 6.20 8.94
N THR A 161 -6.54 6.81 9.74
CA THR A 161 -5.68 6.06 10.67
C THR A 161 -6.35 5.92 12.05
N PRO A 162 -6.50 4.71 12.61
CA PRO A 162 -7.23 4.52 13.88
C PRO A 162 -6.39 4.77 15.14
N SER A 163 -5.07 5.01 15.01
CA SER A 163 -4.17 5.23 16.14
C SER A 163 -3.20 6.39 15.87
N PHE A 164 -2.91 7.15 16.93
CA PHE A 164 -2.05 8.32 16.92
C PHE A 164 -1.09 8.30 18.11
N ALA A 165 0.02 9.02 17.96
CA ALA A 165 0.95 9.25 19.05
C ALA A 165 1.42 10.71 19.09
N LEU A 166 1.65 11.24 20.29
CA LEU A 166 2.21 12.57 20.50
C LEU A 166 3.70 12.44 20.85
N PHE A 167 4.56 12.89 19.95
CA PHE A 167 6.00 12.99 20.17
C PHE A 167 6.33 14.29 20.92
N VAL A 168 7.07 14.17 22.01
CA VAL A 168 7.44 15.28 22.90
C VAL A 168 8.94 15.29 23.09
N THR A 169 9.57 16.44 22.87
CA THR A 169 10.99 16.66 23.22
C THR A 169 11.11 17.76 24.27
N LEU A 170 11.72 17.46 25.40
CA LEU A 170 12.07 18.43 26.43
C LEU A 170 13.38 19.13 26.04
N LYS A 171 13.32 20.43 25.76
CA LYS A 171 14.48 21.23 25.36
C LYS A 171 15.21 21.82 26.56
N ASN A 172 14.47 22.36 27.53
CA ASN A 172 15.06 23.01 28.70
C ASN A 172 14.08 23.15 29.88
N VAL A 173 14.60 23.20 31.11
CA VAL A 173 13.86 23.46 32.35
C VAL A 173 14.42 24.72 33.01
N VAL A 174 13.67 25.82 32.99
CA VAL A 174 14.08 27.15 33.48
C VAL A 174 13.48 27.39 34.87
N CYS A 175 13.81 26.55 35.85
CA CYS A 175 13.29 26.65 37.23
C CYS A 175 14.42 26.64 38.25
N LYS A 176 14.41 27.58 39.22
CA LYS A 176 15.37 27.61 40.33
C LYS A 176 14.90 26.67 41.46
N ILE A 177 15.19 25.38 41.34
CA ILE A 177 14.76 24.36 42.31
C ILE A 177 15.70 24.31 43.53
N GLY A 178 17.01 24.40 43.32
CA GLY A 178 18.02 24.41 44.39
C GLY A 178 18.31 23.05 45.05
N GLU A 179 17.57 22.01 44.69
CA GLU A 179 17.75 20.61 45.09
C GLU A 179 17.55 19.72 43.86
N ASP A 180 17.84 18.42 43.99
CA ASP A 180 17.51 17.45 42.94
C ASP A 180 15.98 17.37 42.78
N ALA A 181 15.50 17.04 41.58
CA ALA A 181 14.07 16.95 41.30
C ALA A 181 13.71 15.85 40.29
N GLU A 182 12.46 15.46 40.34
CA GLU A 182 11.79 14.58 39.40
C GLU A 182 10.78 15.43 38.62
N VAL A 183 10.90 15.41 37.30
CA VAL A 183 9.99 16.09 36.36
C VAL A 183 9.12 15.02 35.73
N LEU A 184 7.82 15.03 36.06
CA LEU A 184 6.84 14.04 35.61
C LEU A 184 5.92 14.70 34.57
N MET A 185 5.95 14.20 33.33
CA MET A 185 5.17 14.73 32.21
C MET A 185 4.08 13.75 31.78
N SER A 186 2.84 14.20 31.65
CA SER A 186 1.70 13.34 31.32
C SER A 186 0.58 14.09 30.59
N LEU A 187 -0.29 13.35 29.92
CA LEU A 187 -1.53 13.86 29.33
C LEU A 187 -2.66 13.78 30.36
N TYR A 188 -3.46 14.85 30.47
CA TYR A 188 -4.50 15.02 31.47
C TYR A 188 -5.80 15.50 30.84
N ASP A 189 -6.90 14.87 31.23
CA ASP A 189 -8.26 15.30 30.91
C ASP A 189 -8.79 16.20 32.04
N PRO A 190 -8.98 17.51 31.80
CA PRO A 190 -9.52 18.43 32.78
C PRO A 190 -11.02 18.25 33.06
N VAL A 191 -11.79 17.66 32.13
CA VAL A 191 -13.23 17.44 32.27
C VAL A 191 -13.48 16.29 33.23
N GLU A 192 -12.80 15.16 33.03
CA GLU A 192 -12.89 14.00 33.93
C GLU A 192 -11.98 14.12 35.17
N SER A 193 -11.08 15.11 35.19
CA SER A 193 -10.04 15.28 36.19
C SER A 193 -9.14 14.04 36.37
N LYS A 194 -8.77 13.39 35.27
CA LYS A 194 -7.99 12.15 35.24
C LYS A 194 -6.82 12.23 34.27
N PHE A 195 -5.73 11.55 34.59
CA PHE A 195 -4.62 11.36 33.66
C PHE A 195 -5.00 10.33 32.58
N ILE A 196 -4.57 10.58 31.34
CA ILE A 196 -4.80 9.73 30.16
C ILE A 196 -3.61 8.82 29.91
N SER A 197 -2.39 9.29 30.17
CA SER A 197 -1.14 8.56 29.92
C SER A 197 -0.37 8.27 31.20
N GLU A 198 0.57 7.33 31.12
CA GLU A 198 1.59 7.21 32.16
C GLU A 198 2.53 8.44 32.17
N ASN A 199 3.25 8.62 33.29
CA ASN A 199 4.21 9.71 33.44
C ASN A 199 5.48 9.42 32.64
N TYR A 200 6.03 10.39 31.92
CA TYR A 200 7.42 10.37 31.47
C TYR A 200 8.28 11.05 32.56
N LEU A 201 9.23 10.29 33.13
CA LEU A 201 10.04 10.73 34.27
C LEU A 201 11.42 11.19 33.80
N VAL A 202 11.78 12.44 34.15
CA VAL A 202 13.14 12.97 33.95
C VAL A 202 13.74 13.38 35.30
N LYS A 203 14.92 12.83 35.64
CA LYS A 203 15.65 13.15 36.87
C LYS A 203 16.55 14.38 36.65
N TRP A 204 16.23 15.47 37.34
CA TRP A 204 16.93 16.75 37.27
C TRP A 204 17.86 16.95 38.46
N SER A 205 19.10 17.40 38.22
CA SER A 205 20.08 17.64 39.27
C SER A 205 19.97 19.03 39.87
N SER A 206 20.43 19.18 41.11
CA SER A 206 20.64 20.45 41.80
C SER A 206 21.58 21.42 41.07
N SER A 207 22.47 20.92 40.20
CA SER A 207 23.32 21.73 39.31
C SER A 207 22.60 22.30 38.08
N GLY A 208 21.32 21.97 37.86
CA GLY A 208 20.56 22.46 36.71
C GLY A 208 20.76 21.67 35.42
N LEU A 209 21.35 20.48 35.49
CA LEU A 209 21.53 19.54 34.38
C LEU A 209 20.78 18.23 34.66
N VAL A 210 20.56 17.40 33.64
CA VAL A 210 20.01 16.04 33.81
C VAL A 210 21.00 15.21 34.64
N LYS A 211 20.52 14.43 35.62
CA LYS A 211 21.39 13.65 36.53
C LYS A 211 22.16 12.53 35.82
N ASP A 212 21.55 11.95 34.79
CA ASP A 212 22.11 10.84 34.05
C ASP A 212 22.65 11.34 32.70
N ILE A 213 23.95 11.14 32.48
CA ILE A 213 24.63 11.63 31.28
C ILE A 213 24.21 10.82 30.05
N ASP A 214 23.78 9.57 30.23
CA ASP A 214 23.28 8.74 29.14
C ASP A 214 21.88 9.20 28.67
N GLN A 215 21.12 9.90 29.54
CA GLN A 215 19.82 10.49 29.21
C GLN A 215 19.90 11.89 28.55
N LEU A 216 21.08 12.55 28.54
CA LEU A 216 21.27 13.85 27.89
C LEU A 216 20.96 13.82 26.39
N HIS A 217 21.19 12.69 25.74
CA HIS A 217 20.89 12.46 24.32
C HIS A 217 19.43 12.01 24.06
N ASN A 218 18.63 11.81 25.11
CA ASN A 218 17.31 11.16 25.00
C ASN A 218 16.22 11.84 25.85
N LEU A 219 16.12 13.17 25.80
CA LEU A 219 15.02 13.96 26.37
C LEU A 219 13.76 13.95 25.48
N ARG A 220 13.43 12.79 24.92
CA ARG A 220 12.32 12.60 23.99
C ARG A 220 11.44 11.43 24.45
N SER A 221 10.14 11.61 24.34
CA SER A 221 9.14 10.60 24.67
C SER A 221 8.04 10.58 23.61
N VAL A 222 7.51 9.40 23.33
CA VAL A 222 6.33 9.21 22.49
C VAL A 222 5.17 8.79 23.40
N PHE A 223 4.11 9.58 23.43
CA PHE A 223 2.85 9.21 24.07
C PHE A 223 1.99 8.43 23.07
N THR A 224 1.84 7.12 23.25
CA THR A 224 1.23 6.20 22.26
C THR A 224 -0.20 5.79 22.61
N ASP A 225 -0.83 5.02 21.71
CA ASP A 225 -2.13 4.36 21.91
C ASP A 225 -3.32 5.34 21.99
N LEU A 226 -3.19 6.55 21.43
CA LEU A 226 -4.28 7.53 21.35
C LEU A 226 -5.22 7.15 20.20
N GLY A 227 -6.52 7.10 20.46
CA GLY A 227 -7.54 6.70 19.48
C GLY A 227 -8.42 7.87 19.01
N SER A 228 -9.41 7.56 18.18
CA SER A 228 -10.39 8.50 17.66
C SER A 228 -11.26 9.13 18.77
N GLU A 229 -11.57 8.37 19.82
CA GLU A 229 -12.30 8.87 21.00
C GLU A 229 -11.48 9.90 21.78
N ASP A 230 -10.15 9.75 21.84
CA ASP A 230 -9.29 10.72 22.52
C ASP A 230 -9.19 12.02 21.70
N LEU A 231 -9.16 11.93 20.37
CA LEU A 231 -9.21 13.10 19.48
C LEU A 231 -10.52 13.89 19.56
N LYS A 232 -11.63 13.23 19.92
CA LYS A 232 -12.96 13.87 20.07
C LYS A 232 -13.15 14.56 21.43
N ARG A 233 -12.22 14.39 22.38
CA ARG A 233 -12.32 15.04 23.69
C ARG A 233 -12.34 16.56 23.53
N GLU A 234 -13.15 17.22 24.35
CA GLU A 234 -13.31 18.68 24.31
C GLU A 234 -11.99 19.41 24.61
N LYS A 235 -11.17 18.84 25.52
CA LYS A 235 -9.92 19.45 25.95
C LYS A 235 -8.92 18.40 26.44
N ILE A 236 -7.65 18.53 26.01
CA ILE A 236 -6.53 17.74 26.51
C ILE A 236 -5.41 18.69 26.95
N SER A 237 -4.92 18.50 28.18
CA SER A 237 -3.84 19.29 28.76
C SER A 237 -2.57 18.46 28.94
N PHE A 238 -1.43 19.01 28.57
CA PHE A 238 -0.11 18.47 28.89
C PHE A 238 0.33 19.03 30.24
N VAL A 239 0.52 18.14 31.22
CA VAL A 239 0.82 18.49 32.60
C VAL A 239 2.23 18.03 32.96
N CYS A 240 2.99 18.94 33.54
CA CYS A 240 4.31 18.68 34.09
C CYS A 240 4.30 18.94 35.60
N GLN A 241 4.46 17.90 36.40
CA GLN A 241 4.59 17.99 37.85
C GLN A 241 6.07 17.95 38.24
N ILE A 242 6.48 18.87 39.12
CA ILE A 242 7.85 18.91 39.65
C ILE A 242 7.82 18.50 41.12
N VAL A 243 8.57 17.44 41.44
CA VAL A 243 8.76 16.93 42.79
C VAL A 243 10.23 17.10 43.15
N ARG A 244 10.54 17.84 44.21
CA ARG A 244 11.91 18.01 44.70
C ARG A 244 12.29 16.87 45.64
N VAL A 245 13.55 16.44 45.58
CA VAL A 245 14.12 15.35 46.36
C VAL A 245 15.28 15.90 47.19
N GLY A 246 15.10 16.00 48.51
CA GLY A 246 16.09 16.68 49.35
C GLY A 246 15.75 16.75 50.84
N ARG A 247 15.87 17.96 51.39
CA ARG A 247 15.46 18.50 52.72
C ARG A 247 14.20 17.88 53.35
N MET A 248 13.87 18.17 54.61
CA MET A 248 12.46 18.35 55.01
C MET A 248 12.17 19.84 55.12
N GLU A 249 13.02 20.55 55.86
CA GLU A 249 13.02 22.01 56.03
C GLU A 249 14.17 22.65 55.23
N LEU A 250 13.93 23.82 54.65
CA LEU A 250 14.93 24.61 53.91
C LEU A 250 15.74 25.58 54.78
N ARG A 251 15.51 25.62 56.11
CA ARG A 251 16.24 26.53 57.00
C ARG A 251 17.67 26.05 57.22
N ASP A 252 18.64 26.90 56.94
CA ASP A 252 20.04 26.70 57.31
C ASP A 252 20.22 26.84 58.82
N ASN A 253 20.08 25.73 59.53
CA ASN A 253 20.54 25.61 60.92
C ASN A 253 21.91 24.94 60.91
N ASN A 254 22.98 25.75 61.02
CA ASN A 254 24.39 25.35 60.93
C ASN A 254 24.88 24.36 62.01
N THR A 255 24.01 23.72 62.80
CA THR A 255 24.39 22.88 63.94
C THR A 255 23.83 21.46 63.93
N LYS A 256 22.96 21.05 62.98
CA LYS A 256 22.37 19.69 62.96
C LYS A 256 22.32 19.09 61.56
N LYS A 257 22.68 17.79 61.44
CA LYS A 257 22.47 17.01 60.21
C LYS A 257 20.97 16.85 59.94
N LEU A 258 20.51 17.37 58.82
CA LEU A 258 19.12 17.31 58.35
C LEU A 258 18.89 16.05 57.50
N THR A 259 17.64 15.61 57.40
CA THR A 259 17.25 14.50 56.52
C THR A 259 17.49 14.82 55.05
N SER A 260 17.76 13.81 54.24
CA SER A 260 17.99 13.95 52.79
C SER A 260 17.28 12.85 52.01
N GLY A 261 16.95 13.10 50.74
CA GLY A 261 16.30 12.13 49.86
C GLY A 261 14.77 12.05 50.02
N LEU A 262 14.14 13.07 50.59
CA LEU A 262 12.69 13.12 50.78
C LEU A 262 12.00 13.78 49.57
N ARG A 263 11.02 13.07 48.98
CA ARG A 263 10.18 13.55 47.87
C ARG A 263 9.13 14.52 48.41
N ARG A 264 9.12 15.76 47.93
CA ARG A 264 8.20 16.83 48.33
C ARG A 264 7.67 17.57 47.10
N PRO A 265 6.43 18.06 47.10
CA PRO A 265 5.89 18.75 45.94
C PRO A 265 6.59 20.12 45.79
N PHE A 266 6.87 20.53 44.55
CA PHE A 266 7.48 21.82 44.24
C PHE A 266 6.52 22.72 43.44
N GLY A 267 5.90 22.19 42.38
CA GLY A 267 4.94 22.93 41.58
C GLY A 267 4.49 22.19 40.33
N VAL A 268 3.69 22.87 39.52
CA VAL A 268 3.06 22.31 38.32
C VAL A 268 3.16 23.31 37.16
N ALA A 269 3.38 22.80 35.96
CA ALA A 269 3.26 23.54 34.71
C ALA A 269 2.22 22.84 33.82
N VAL A 270 1.32 23.60 33.19
CA VAL A 270 0.23 23.03 32.37
C VAL A 270 0.10 23.79 31.06
N MET A 271 -0.10 23.08 29.95
CA MET A 271 -0.38 23.64 28.64
C MET A 271 -1.57 22.95 27.99
N ASP A 272 -2.42 23.71 27.31
CA ASP A 272 -3.47 23.15 26.44
C ASP A 272 -2.85 22.66 25.13
N VAL A 273 -3.06 21.39 24.80
CA VAL A 273 -2.51 20.74 23.60
C VAL A 273 -3.59 20.28 22.63
N THR A 274 -4.85 20.68 22.87
CA THR A 274 -6.02 20.24 22.09
C THR A 274 -5.87 20.56 20.59
N ASP A 275 -5.39 21.76 20.23
CA ASP A 275 -5.22 22.14 18.82
C ASP A 275 -4.07 21.38 18.11
N ILE A 276 -3.05 20.98 18.86
CA ILE A 276 -1.92 20.18 18.34
C ILE A 276 -2.39 18.73 18.12
N ILE A 277 -3.11 18.16 19.09
CA ILE A 277 -3.63 16.80 19.03
C ILE A 277 -4.73 16.67 17.96
N THR A 278 -5.56 17.69 17.77
CA THR A 278 -6.58 17.70 16.69
C THR A 278 -6.01 18.06 15.31
N GLY A 279 -4.69 18.28 15.19
CA GLY A 279 -4.02 18.57 13.92
C GLY A 279 -4.33 19.95 13.32
N LYS A 280 -4.81 20.91 14.12
CA LYS A 280 -5.10 22.29 13.68
C LYS A 280 -3.86 23.19 13.68
N MET A 281 -2.80 22.79 14.39
CA MET A 281 -1.53 23.51 14.47
C MET A 281 -0.37 22.54 14.22
N ASP A 282 0.39 22.75 13.14
CA ASP A 282 1.55 21.91 12.78
C ASP A 282 2.73 22.80 12.36
N ASP A 283 3.50 23.25 13.35
CA ASP A 283 4.76 23.98 13.15
C ASP A 283 5.87 23.13 13.76
N GLU A 284 6.58 22.38 12.90
CA GLU A 284 7.41 21.23 13.27
C GLU A 284 8.56 21.58 14.24
N ASP A 285 8.98 22.86 14.29
CA ASP A 285 10.09 23.33 15.11
C ASP A 285 9.67 24.35 16.19
N LYS A 286 8.36 24.57 16.38
CA LYS A 286 7.88 25.56 17.34
C LYS A 286 8.17 25.12 18.77
N GLN A 287 9.01 25.91 19.45
CA GLN A 287 9.27 25.74 20.87
C GLN A 287 8.13 26.36 21.69
N HIS A 288 7.52 25.57 22.55
CA HIS A 288 6.48 25.99 23.47
C HIS A 288 7.05 26.22 24.86
N PHE A 289 6.81 27.41 25.42
CA PHE A 289 7.13 27.72 26.80
C PHE A 289 5.92 27.48 27.71
N ILE A 290 6.05 26.55 28.65
CA ILE A 290 5.01 26.21 29.62
C ILE A 290 5.32 26.91 30.95
N PRO A 291 4.48 27.87 31.39
CA PRO A 291 4.73 28.63 32.61
C PRO A 291 4.62 27.74 33.85
N PHE A 292 5.57 27.89 34.77
CA PHE A 292 5.60 27.16 36.02
C PHE A 292 4.83 27.90 37.12
N GLN A 293 3.93 27.19 37.80
CA GLN A 293 3.22 27.66 38.99
C GLN A 293 3.79 26.95 40.24
N PRO A 294 4.48 27.68 41.14
CA PRO A 294 4.95 27.10 42.41
C PRO A 294 3.78 26.81 43.35
N LEU A 295 3.90 25.75 44.15
CA LEU A 295 3.06 25.58 45.34
C LEU A 295 3.51 26.63 46.38
N ALA A 296 2.57 27.42 46.89
CA ALA A 296 2.84 28.48 47.85
C ALA A 296 3.41 27.91 49.16
N LEU A 297 4.73 27.85 49.28
CA LEU A 297 5.40 27.51 50.53
C LEU A 297 6.53 28.46 50.94
N ASP A 298 6.82 29.54 50.19
CA ASP A 298 8.04 30.34 50.42
C ASP A 298 7.86 31.87 50.54
N ASP A 299 6.64 32.41 50.54
CA ASP A 299 6.46 33.87 50.69
C ASP A 299 6.71 34.40 52.11
N ALA A 300 6.90 33.53 53.10
CA ALA A 300 7.28 33.94 54.46
C ALA A 300 8.78 34.33 54.60
N ILE A 301 9.62 34.14 53.58
CA ILE A 301 11.09 34.31 53.71
C ILE A 301 11.65 35.54 52.97
N ARG A 302 10.91 36.18 52.05
CA ARG A 302 11.48 37.28 51.22
C ARG A 302 11.16 38.72 51.62
N HIS A 303 10.25 38.99 52.55
CA HIS A 303 9.94 40.38 52.92
C HIS A 303 10.31 40.72 54.36
N LYS A 304 11.54 41.23 54.53
CA LYS A 304 11.78 42.28 55.52
C LYS A 304 12.45 43.47 54.82
N GLN A 305 11.80 44.62 55.00
CA GLN A 305 12.30 46.00 54.85
C GLN A 305 11.97 46.75 53.54
N LEU A 306 10.78 47.37 53.48
CA LEU A 306 10.58 48.85 53.52
C LEU A 306 9.09 49.22 53.33
N ASN A 307 8.65 50.27 54.02
CA ASN A 307 7.28 50.76 54.13
C ASN A 307 6.71 51.34 52.82
N ILE A 308 5.41 51.08 52.56
CA ILE A 308 4.31 52.05 52.30
C ILE A 308 3.14 51.37 51.55
N SER A 309 1.98 51.34 52.23
CA SER A 309 0.56 51.29 51.82
C SER A 309 0.03 50.47 50.62
N ARG A 310 -1.00 49.67 50.96
CA ARG A 310 -2.27 49.41 50.23
C ARG A 310 -2.18 48.73 48.84
N PHE A 311 -2.00 47.42 48.84
CA PHE A 311 -2.86 46.48 48.09
C PHE A 311 -2.76 45.13 48.79
N SER A 312 -3.91 44.56 49.17
CA SER A 312 -4.01 43.21 49.73
C SER A 312 -4.37 42.26 48.59
N PRO A 313 -3.48 41.36 48.12
CA PRO A 313 -3.89 40.20 47.35
C PRO A 313 -4.23 39.07 48.33
N ARG A 314 -5.48 38.63 48.24
CA ARG A 314 -6.09 37.61 49.07
C ARG A 314 -5.24 36.34 49.17
N VAL A 315 -4.96 35.99 50.43
CA VAL A 315 -4.55 34.68 50.99
C VAL A 315 -4.97 33.49 50.11
N ALA A 316 -3.99 32.79 49.53
CA ALA A 316 -4.13 31.39 49.12
C ALA A 316 -3.85 30.51 50.35
N GLY A 317 -4.80 29.63 50.70
CA GLY A 317 -4.83 28.90 51.97
C GLY A 317 -3.74 27.82 52.12
N GLU A 318 -3.45 27.49 53.38
CA GLU A 318 -2.41 26.59 53.88
C GLU A 318 -2.54 25.08 53.49
N SER A 319 -3.10 24.71 52.34
CA SER A 319 -3.38 23.29 52.02
C SER A 319 -3.55 22.94 50.53
N ASP A 320 -2.77 23.52 49.62
CA ASP A 320 -2.87 23.20 48.19
C ASP A 320 -2.10 21.92 47.80
N PHE A 321 -2.82 20.92 47.25
CA PHE A 321 -2.27 19.68 46.69
C PHE A 321 -1.96 19.82 45.19
N LEU A 322 -1.03 19.01 44.64
CA LEU A 322 -0.65 19.06 43.21
C LEU A 322 -1.86 19.01 42.26
N GLN A 323 -2.81 18.11 42.52
CA GLN A 323 -4.03 17.98 41.72
C GLN A 323 -4.90 19.24 41.74
N SER A 324 -5.01 19.91 42.91
CA SER A 324 -5.78 21.15 43.03
C SER A 324 -5.11 22.28 42.26
N VAL A 325 -3.77 22.35 42.29
CA VAL A 325 -3.01 23.35 41.54
C VAL A 325 -3.15 23.15 40.03
N ILE A 326 -3.13 21.91 39.53
CA ILE A 326 -3.40 21.60 38.10
C ILE A 326 -4.72 22.25 37.67
N ASN A 327 -5.81 21.94 38.37
CA ASN A 327 -7.14 22.43 38.01
C ASN A 327 -7.26 23.97 38.15
N LYS A 328 -6.60 24.57 39.16
CA LYS A 328 -6.52 26.03 39.31
C LYS A 328 -5.79 26.69 38.14
N VAL A 329 -4.65 26.15 37.71
CA VAL A 329 -3.87 26.68 36.57
C VAL A 329 -4.67 26.60 35.27
N ILE A 330 -5.36 25.47 35.03
CA ILE A 330 -6.21 25.29 33.84
C ILE A 330 -7.36 26.31 33.81
N THR A 331 -7.90 26.68 34.97
CA THR A 331 -8.99 27.67 35.08
C THR A 331 -8.49 29.12 34.98
N ALA A 332 -7.28 29.41 35.47
CA ALA A 332 -6.76 30.78 35.61
C ALA A 332 -6.32 31.45 34.29
N LYS A 333 -6.15 30.69 33.19
CA LYS A 333 -5.70 31.10 31.84
C LYS A 333 -4.32 31.80 31.75
N GLU A 334 -3.92 32.62 32.73
CA GLU A 334 -2.59 33.26 32.80
C GLU A 334 -1.94 33.04 34.18
N VAL A 335 -0.68 32.61 34.16
CA VAL A 335 0.14 32.34 35.35
C VAL A 335 1.24 33.39 35.43
N ASN A 336 1.40 34.06 36.58
CA ASN A 336 2.52 35.00 36.79
C ASN A 336 3.82 34.23 37.08
N HIS A 337 4.48 33.80 36.01
CA HIS A 337 5.60 32.85 36.07
C HIS A 337 6.98 33.49 36.27
N LYS A 338 7.12 34.83 36.23
CA LYS A 338 8.41 35.55 36.40
C LYS A 338 9.58 34.96 35.56
N GLY A 339 9.28 34.45 34.36
CA GLY A 339 10.25 33.79 33.47
C GLY A 339 10.62 32.34 33.81
N GLN A 340 9.96 31.70 34.80
CA GLN A 340 10.19 30.30 35.16
C GLN A 340 9.23 29.36 34.41
N GLY A 341 9.74 28.25 33.86
CA GLY A 341 8.93 27.34 33.05
C GLY A 341 9.73 26.26 32.35
N LEU A 342 9.08 25.52 31.46
CA LEU A 342 9.68 24.46 30.65
C LEU A 342 9.58 24.78 29.16
N TRP A 343 10.60 24.40 28.39
CA TRP A 343 10.60 24.47 26.93
C TRP A 343 10.43 23.08 26.35
N VAL A 344 9.36 22.87 25.58
CA VAL A 344 9.05 21.60 24.91
C VAL A 344 8.73 21.81 23.44
N THR A 345 8.97 20.79 22.62
CA THR A 345 8.44 20.70 21.25
C THR A 345 7.51 19.50 21.18
N LEU A 346 6.35 19.66 20.51
CA LEU A 346 5.29 18.66 20.42
C LEU A 346 4.97 18.39 18.95
N LYS A 347 4.83 17.12 18.55
CA LYS A 347 4.47 16.72 17.19
C LYS A 347 3.52 15.53 17.21
N LEU A 348 2.41 15.60 16.48
CA LEU A 348 1.48 14.48 16.31
C LEU A 348 1.97 13.56 15.19
N LEU A 349 2.07 12.26 15.46
CA LEU A 349 2.49 11.22 14.52
C LEU A 349 1.35 10.21 14.32
N PRO A 350 0.92 9.92 13.08
CA PRO A 350 -0.08 8.90 12.81
C PRO A 350 0.53 7.49 12.87
N GLY A 351 -0.23 6.52 13.36
CA GLY A 351 0.12 5.11 13.40
C GLY A 351 0.45 4.57 14.81
N ASP A 352 0.60 3.25 14.90
CA ASP A 352 1.09 2.58 16.11
C ASP A 352 2.62 2.75 16.28
N ILE A 353 3.18 2.31 17.41
CA ILE A 353 4.61 2.45 17.68
C ILE A 353 5.51 1.73 16.67
N HIS A 354 5.05 0.63 16.07
CA HIS A 354 5.82 -0.12 15.08
C HIS A 354 5.84 0.61 13.73
N GLN A 355 4.69 1.15 13.32
CA GLN A 355 4.53 1.99 12.13
C GLN A 355 5.33 3.28 12.27
N ILE A 356 5.20 3.98 13.41
CA ILE A 356 5.93 5.24 13.65
C ILE A 356 7.45 5.04 13.60
N ARG A 357 7.97 3.94 14.15
CA ARG A 357 9.40 3.62 14.07
C ARG A 357 9.87 3.29 12.64
N LYS A 358 8.98 2.80 11.78
CA LYS A 358 9.27 2.51 10.37
C LYS A 358 9.19 3.77 9.51
N ASP A 359 8.17 4.59 9.72
CA ASP A 359 7.86 5.76 8.89
C ASP A 359 8.65 7.01 9.33
N PHE A 360 8.99 7.11 10.63
CA PHE A 360 9.73 8.23 11.23
C PHE A 360 10.98 7.78 12.02
N PRO A 361 11.90 6.99 11.43
CA PRO A 361 13.06 6.44 12.14
C PRO A 361 14.03 7.52 12.65
N HIS A 362 14.01 8.71 12.05
CA HIS A 362 14.83 9.86 12.46
C HIS A 362 14.31 10.57 13.73
N LEU A 363 13.02 10.41 14.06
CA LEU A 363 12.42 10.99 15.28
C LEU A 363 12.37 9.97 16.41
N VAL A 364 11.92 8.74 16.09
CA VAL A 364 11.64 7.68 17.06
C VAL A 364 12.52 6.49 16.77
N ASP A 365 13.49 6.24 17.65
CA ASP A 365 14.30 5.03 17.61
C ASP A 365 13.91 4.04 18.73
N ARG A 366 14.75 3.04 18.97
CA ARG A 366 14.54 2.05 20.04
C ARG A 366 14.85 2.59 21.44
N SER A 367 15.63 3.66 21.55
CA SER A 367 15.99 4.30 22.82
C SER A 367 14.92 5.29 23.29
N THR A 368 14.13 5.87 22.38
CA THR A 368 13.07 6.82 22.71
C THR A 368 12.09 6.23 23.74
N ALA A 369 11.85 6.96 24.83
CA ALA A 369 10.92 6.54 25.87
C ALA A 369 9.49 6.44 25.30
N VAL A 370 8.76 5.39 25.67
CA VAL A 370 7.38 5.17 25.23
C VAL A 370 6.48 5.27 26.44
N ALA A 371 5.65 6.31 26.47
CA ALA A 371 4.63 6.52 27.50
C ALA A 371 3.27 6.07 26.95
N ARG A 372 2.81 4.89 27.34
CA ARG A 372 1.53 4.35 26.84
C ARG A 372 0.32 5.06 27.48
N LYS A 373 -0.80 5.06 26.75
CA LYS A 373 -2.13 5.38 27.31
C LYS A 373 -2.46 4.43 28.47
N MET A 374 -3.04 4.96 29.54
CA MET A 374 -3.62 4.17 30.62
C MET A 374 -4.99 3.66 30.16
N GLY A 375 -5.09 2.35 29.92
CA GLY A 375 -6.18 1.73 29.18
C GLY A 375 -5.73 1.21 27.82
N PHE A 376 -6.63 0.62 27.05
CA PHE A 376 -6.30 0.00 25.77
C PHE A 376 -6.33 1.01 24.60
N PRO A 377 -5.53 0.76 23.54
CA PRO A 377 -5.75 1.40 22.24
C PRO A 377 -7.13 1.02 21.70
N GLU A 378 -7.61 1.79 20.72
CA GLU A 378 -8.91 1.53 20.06
C GLU A 378 -8.93 0.17 19.34
N ILE A 379 -7.79 -0.25 18.78
CA ILE A 379 -7.61 -1.55 18.15
C ILE A 379 -6.48 -2.30 18.86
N ILE A 380 -6.73 -3.54 19.25
CA ILE A 380 -5.71 -4.47 19.77
C ILE A 380 -5.44 -5.49 18.67
N MET A 381 -4.23 -5.45 18.10
CA MET A 381 -3.84 -6.37 17.03
C MET A 381 -3.58 -7.78 17.59
N PRO A 382 -3.85 -8.85 16.80
CA PRO A 382 -3.56 -10.21 17.23
C PRO A 382 -2.07 -10.37 17.57
N GLY A 383 -1.77 -10.96 18.72
CA GLY A 383 -0.40 -11.14 19.23
C GLY A 383 0.16 -10.00 20.09
N ASP A 384 -0.52 -8.85 20.25
CA ASP A 384 -0.11 -7.82 21.22
C ASP A 384 -0.43 -8.26 22.66
N VAL A 385 0.62 -8.56 23.43
CA VAL A 385 0.52 -9.02 24.83
C VAL A 385 0.83 -7.86 25.76
N ARG A 386 -0.18 -7.42 26.51
CA ARG A 386 -0.06 -6.35 27.51
C ARG A 386 -0.52 -6.84 28.87
N ASN A 387 0.22 -6.50 29.92
CA ASN A 387 -0.12 -6.83 31.31
C ASN A 387 0.38 -5.74 32.27
N ASP A 388 -0.20 -4.54 32.15
CA ASP A 388 0.16 -3.39 32.99
C ASP A 388 -0.89 -3.19 34.09
N ILE A 389 -0.47 -3.04 35.34
CA ILE A 389 -1.35 -2.73 36.47
C ILE A 389 -1.01 -1.33 36.97
N TYR A 390 -1.89 -0.36 36.73
CA TYR A 390 -1.70 0.99 37.25
C TYR A 390 -2.29 1.09 38.66
N VAL A 391 -1.46 1.51 39.61
CA VAL A 391 -1.83 1.69 41.02
C VAL A 391 -1.68 3.16 41.36
N THR A 392 -2.76 3.79 41.77
CA THR A 392 -2.78 5.20 42.19
C THR A 392 -2.92 5.28 43.70
N LEU A 393 -1.96 5.94 44.36
CA LEU A 393 -2.08 6.32 45.77
C LEU A 393 -2.99 7.54 45.85
N VAL A 394 -4.24 7.37 46.32
CA VAL A 394 -5.24 8.45 46.27
C VAL A 394 -5.06 9.38 47.46
N GLN A 395 -5.41 8.90 48.66
CA GLN A 395 -5.41 9.68 49.89
C GLN A 395 -5.31 8.78 51.13
N GLY A 396 -5.06 9.40 52.28
CA GLY A 396 -5.19 8.74 53.59
C GLY A 396 -5.57 9.72 54.68
N ASP A 397 -6.00 9.19 55.83
CA ASP A 397 -6.27 9.95 57.06
C ASP A 397 -5.57 9.26 58.23
N PHE A 398 -4.58 9.95 58.82
CA PHE A 398 -3.74 9.38 59.87
C PHE A 398 -3.80 10.20 61.15
N ASP A 399 -4.14 9.57 62.27
CA ASP A 399 -4.15 10.26 63.54
C ASP A 399 -2.74 10.61 64.04
N LYS A 400 -2.65 11.75 64.75
CA LYS A 400 -1.41 12.25 65.36
C LYS A 400 -0.81 11.30 66.41
N GLY A 401 -1.59 10.37 66.94
CA GLY A 401 -1.16 9.43 67.98
C GLY A 401 -0.65 10.17 69.22
N SER A 402 0.57 9.84 69.67
CA SER A 402 1.24 10.47 70.81
C SER A 402 1.99 11.78 70.48
N LYS A 403 1.98 12.24 69.22
CA LYS A 403 2.69 13.48 68.82
C LYS A 403 1.81 14.73 68.97
N THR A 404 2.46 15.87 69.19
CA THR A 404 1.81 17.19 69.30
C THR A 404 1.32 17.73 67.96
N THR A 405 2.04 17.45 66.88
CA THR A 405 1.70 17.81 65.50
C THR A 405 1.29 16.58 64.68
N PRO A 406 0.56 16.76 63.56
CA PRO A 406 0.30 15.67 62.61
C PRO A 406 1.60 15.03 62.11
N LYS A 407 1.52 13.75 61.71
CA LYS A 407 2.67 12.99 61.19
C LYS A 407 2.93 13.41 59.73
N ASN A 408 4.20 13.59 59.38
CA ASN A 408 4.64 13.61 57.99
C ASN A 408 4.66 12.17 57.46
N VAL A 409 3.64 11.75 56.72
CA VAL A 409 3.46 10.36 56.31
C VAL A 409 4.15 10.10 54.96
N GLU A 410 5.00 9.07 54.92
CA GLU A 410 5.56 8.47 53.71
C GLU A 410 4.94 7.08 53.54
N VAL A 411 4.34 6.83 52.37
CA VAL A 411 3.82 5.53 51.97
C VAL A 411 4.89 4.84 51.15
N THR A 412 5.22 3.63 51.52
CA THR A 412 6.18 2.80 50.81
C THR A 412 5.45 1.60 50.20
N MET A 413 5.44 1.51 48.87
CA MET A 413 4.80 0.46 48.10
C MET A 413 5.84 -0.55 47.60
N SER A 414 5.54 -1.83 47.72
CA SER A 414 6.37 -2.94 47.24
C SER A 414 5.50 -4.11 46.83
N VAL A 415 6.00 -4.94 45.90
CA VAL A 415 5.29 -6.14 45.43
C VAL A 415 5.93 -7.38 46.04
N TYR A 416 5.10 -8.27 46.59
CA TYR A 416 5.52 -9.52 47.23
C TYR A 416 4.76 -10.70 46.64
N ASP A 417 5.36 -11.87 46.71
CA ASP A 417 4.66 -13.14 46.49
C ASP A 417 4.02 -13.68 47.79
N GLU A 418 3.22 -14.74 47.64
CA GLU A 418 2.58 -15.47 48.75
C GLU A 418 3.58 -15.95 49.82
N ASP A 419 4.80 -16.28 49.41
CA ASP A 419 5.87 -16.76 50.28
C ASP A 419 6.59 -15.61 51.03
N GLY A 420 6.25 -14.35 50.73
CA GLY A 420 6.83 -13.17 51.34
C GLY A 420 8.17 -12.73 50.76
N LYS A 421 8.55 -13.26 49.60
CA LYS A 421 9.68 -12.78 48.81
C LYS A 421 9.24 -11.57 47.97
N ARG A 422 10.11 -10.57 47.89
CA ARG A 422 9.88 -9.35 47.12
C ARG A 422 10.17 -9.60 45.64
N LEU A 423 9.28 -9.15 44.75
CA LEU A 423 9.54 -9.12 43.32
C LEU A 423 10.41 -7.91 42.97
N GLU A 424 11.48 -8.13 42.23
CA GLU A 424 12.46 -7.10 41.89
C GLU A 424 12.17 -6.46 40.54
N SER A 425 12.40 -5.15 40.43
CA SER A 425 12.30 -4.36 39.20
C SER A 425 10.94 -4.40 38.49
N VAL A 426 9.85 -4.60 39.24
CA VAL A 426 8.47 -4.66 38.69
C VAL A 426 7.69 -3.35 38.79
N ILE A 427 8.22 -2.34 39.49
CA ILE A 427 7.54 -1.06 39.72
C ILE A 427 8.15 0.01 38.82
N PHE A 428 7.33 0.73 38.08
CA PHE A 428 7.73 1.78 37.15
C PHE A 428 6.98 3.09 37.50
N PRO A 429 7.66 4.06 38.13
CA PRO A 429 7.09 5.39 38.44
C PRO A 429 6.65 6.16 37.20
N GLY A 430 7.30 5.89 36.06
CA GLY A 430 7.04 6.49 34.77
C GLY A 430 7.84 5.79 33.67
N ALA A 431 7.59 6.17 32.43
CA ALA A 431 8.37 5.80 31.26
C ALA A 431 9.75 6.49 31.28
N GLY A 432 10.76 5.82 30.73
CA GLY A 432 12.13 6.34 30.59
C GLY A 432 13.08 6.05 31.76
N ASP A 433 12.64 5.30 32.77
CA ASP A 433 13.46 4.86 33.92
C ASP A 433 13.33 3.35 34.11
N ASP A 434 14.35 2.72 34.69
CA ASP A 434 14.35 1.28 34.95
C ASP A 434 13.40 0.90 36.09
N GLY A 435 13.01 -0.38 36.12
CA GLY A 435 12.14 -0.92 37.16
C GLY A 435 12.79 -0.81 38.55
N ILE A 436 12.01 -0.35 39.53
CA ILE A 436 12.44 -0.22 40.93
C ILE A 436 11.80 -1.28 41.82
N ASN A 437 12.41 -1.53 42.98
CA ASN A 437 11.95 -2.52 43.96
C ASN A 437 10.93 -1.95 44.96
N GLU A 438 10.98 -0.64 45.19
CA GLU A 438 10.21 0.03 46.24
C GLU A 438 9.91 1.46 45.82
N TYR A 439 8.63 1.83 45.81
CA TYR A 439 8.19 3.19 45.54
C TYR A 439 7.89 3.92 46.85
N LYS A 440 8.29 5.19 46.94
CA LYS A 440 8.05 6.05 48.12
C LYS A 440 7.25 7.27 47.70
N SER A 441 6.13 7.52 48.37
CA SER A 441 5.24 8.64 48.04
C SER A 441 5.87 10.01 48.34
N VAL A 442 5.27 11.05 47.79
CA VAL A 442 5.50 12.43 48.22
C VAL A 442 5.06 12.63 49.68
N ILE A 443 5.79 13.48 50.41
CA ILE A 443 5.52 13.80 51.80
C ILE A 443 4.98 15.22 51.90
N TYR A 444 3.75 15.33 52.41
CA TYR A 444 3.13 16.61 52.77
C TYR A 444 3.44 16.96 54.22
N TYR A 445 4.01 18.14 54.46
CA TYR A 445 4.48 18.58 55.78
C TYR A 445 3.29 18.82 56.72
N GLN A 446 3.22 18.05 57.81
CA GLN A 446 2.22 18.15 58.88
C GLN A 446 0.75 18.14 58.41
N VAL A 447 0.45 17.45 57.29
CA VAL A 447 -0.91 17.29 56.78
C VAL A 447 -1.51 16.00 57.32
N LYS A 448 -2.63 16.11 58.06
CA LYS A 448 -3.37 14.95 58.59
C LYS A 448 -3.96 14.06 57.49
N GLN A 449 -4.49 14.69 56.44
CA GLN A 449 -5.16 14.04 55.32
C GLN A 449 -4.37 14.24 54.02
N PRO A 450 -3.23 13.56 53.82
CA PRO A 450 -2.46 13.66 52.59
C PRO A 450 -3.26 13.15 51.39
N ARG A 451 -3.22 13.90 50.29
CA ARG A 451 -3.77 13.52 48.98
C ARG A 451 -2.61 13.42 47.99
N TRP A 452 -2.20 12.20 47.68
CA TRP A 452 -1.03 11.95 46.84
C TRP A 452 -1.40 12.07 45.36
N PHE A 453 -2.43 11.35 44.92
CA PHE A 453 -2.79 11.18 43.51
C PHE A 453 -1.58 10.81 42.64
N GLU A 454 -0.71 9.93 43.16
CA GLU A 454 0.47 9.44 42.47
C GLU A 454 0.14 8.12 41.80
N THR A 455 0.18 8.07 40.47
CA THR A 455 -0.05 6.85 39.67
C THR A 455 1.28 6.18 39.32
N ILE A 456 1.36 4.88 39.57
CA ILE A 456 2.55 4.06 39.37
C ILE A 456 2.16 2.83 38.55
N LYS A 457 2.98 2.45 37.57
CA LYS A 457 2.81 1.22 36.81
C LYS A 457 3.49 0.06 37.52
N VAL A 458 2.79 -1.07 37.62
CA VAL A 458 3.30 -2.34 38.13
C VAL A 458 3.21 -3.36 37.00
N ALA A 459 4.36 -3.81 36.50
CA ALA A 459 4.44 -4.75 35.39
C ALA A 459 5.01 -6.08 35.92
N ILE A 460 4.12 -7.06 36.09
CA ILE A 460 4.44 -8.38 36.64
C ILE A 460 4.23 -9.41 35.53
N PRO A 461 5.11 -10.41 35.36
CA PRO A 461 4.87 -11.54 34.46
C PRO A 461 3.51 -12.19 34.74
N ILE A 462 2.75 -12.52 33.69
CA ILE A 462 1.36 -13.00 33.79
C ILE A 462 1.24 -14.23 34.72
N GLU A 463 2.25 -15.10 34.68
CA GLU A 463 2.36 -16.31 35.50
C GLU A 463 2.49 -16.06 37.01
N ASP A 464 3.03 -14.90 37.40
CA ASP A 464 3.28 -14.56 38.81
C ASP A 464 2.15 -13.72 39.43
N VAL A 465 1.23 -13.17 38.61
CA VAL A 465 0.15 -12.28 39.08
C VAL A 465 -0.76 -12.99 40.09
N ASN A 466 -1.04 -14.28 39.88
CA ASN A 466 -1.93 -15.07 40.73
C ASN A 466 -1.43 -15.21 42.18
N ARG A 467 -0.10 -15.23 42.38
CA ARG A 467 0.57 -15.42 43.67
C ARG A 467 1.12 -14.11 44.23
N SER A 468 0.80 -12.97 43.64
CA SER A 468 1.37 -11.67 43.99
C SER A 468 0.38 -10.75 44.72
N HIS A 469 0.90 -9.91 45.60
CA HIS A 469 0.15 -8.87 46.29
C HIS A 469 0.96 -7.58 46.45
N LEU A 470 0.25 -6.47 46.57
CA LEU A 470 0.83 -5.16 46.86
C LEU A 470 0.85 -4.96 48.37
N ARG A 471 2.00 -4.51 48.89
CA ARG A 471 2.19 -4.18 50.30
C ARG A 471 2.51 -2.70 50.45
N PHE A 472 1.76 -2.02 51.32
CA PHE A 472 1.91 -0.62 51.66
C PHE A 472 2.33 -0.49 53.11
N THR A 473 3.43 0.19 53.37
CA THR A 473 3.90 0.45 54.73
C THR A 473 3.97 1.95 54.99
N PHE A 474 3.57 2.35 56.21
CA PHE A 474 3.47 3.75 56.58
C PHE A 474 4.58 4.11 57.58
N ARG A 475 5.36 5.14 57.25
CA ARG A 475 6.43 5.67 58.10
C ARG A 475 6.25 7.16 58.33
N HIS A 476 6.61 7.62 59.53
CA HIS A 476 6.72 9.05 59.81
C HIS A 476 8.12 9.54 59.48
N ARG A 477 8.22 10.65 58.73
CA ARG A 477 9.53 11.29 58.43
C ARG A 477 9.78 12.53 59.27
N SER A 478 10.97 12.62 59.87
CA SER A 478 11.38 13.75 60.73
C SER A 478 12.25 14.75 59.96
N SER A 479 12.28 16.02 60.41
CA SER A 479 13.24 17.00 59.88
C SER A 479 14.70 16.74 60.33
N GLN A 480 14.89 15.97 61.41
CA GLN A 480 16.22 15.66 61.96
C GLN A 480 16.63 14.23 61.58
N ASP A 481 17.82 14.05 60.98
CA ASP A 481 18.30 12.76 60.46
C ASP A 481 18.39 11.67 61.54
N SER A 482 18.89 12.01 62.73
CA SER A 482 19.01 11.05 63.84
C SER A 482 17.66 10.56 64.36
N LYS A 483 16.65 11.44 64.40
CA LYS A 483 15.29 11.06 64.81
C LYS A 483 14.60 10.27 63.70
N ASP A 484 14.77 10.67 62.44
CA ASP A 484 14.19 9.99 61.29
C ASP A 484 14.63 8.53 61.18
N LYS A 485 15.93 8.26 61.36
CA LYS A 485 16.48 6.90 61.36
C LYS A 485 15.94 6.01 62.48
N SER A 486 15.43 6.60 63.56
CA SER A 486 14.83 5.86 64.68
C SER A 486 13.34 5.58 64.50
N GLU A 487 12.67 6.24 63.54
CA GLU A 487 11.24 6.05 63.27
C GLU A 487 11.01 4.71 62.57
N LYS A 488 10.19 3.86 63.19
CA LYS A 488 9.81 2.55 62.64
C LYS A 488 8.52 2.65 61.83
N ILE A 489 8.26 1.62 61.03
CA ILE A 489 6.96 1.44 60.37
C ILE A 489 5.88 1.35 61.45
N PHE A 490 4.84 2.17 61.34
CA PHE A 490 3.79 2.24 62.36
C PHE A 490 2.48 1.57 61.92
N ALA A 491 2.30 1.29 60.63
CA ALA A 491 1.15 0.59 60.09
C ALA A 491 1.46 -0.10 58.75
N LEU A 492 0.61 -1.04 58.36
CA LEU A 492 0.67 -1.80 57.11
C LEU A 492 -0.73 -1.96 56.49
N SER A 493 -0.80 -1.91 55.16
CA SER A 493 -1.97 -2.29 54.36
C SER A 493 -1.52 -3.15 53.19
N PHE A 494 -2.41 -3.97 52.62
CA PHE A 494 -2.08 -4.81 51.46
C PHE A 494 -3.33 -5.08 50.60
N VAL A 495 -3.12 -5.53 49.37
CA VAL A 495 -4.18 -6.02 48.47
C VAL A 495 -3.64 -7.12 47.55
N LYS A 496 -4.41 -8.20 47.36
CA LYS A 496 -4.06 -9.29 46.43
C LYS A 496 -4.41 -8.90 45.00
N LEU A 497 -3.57 -9.28 44.04
CA LEU A 497 -3.78 -8.94 42.63
C LEU A 497 -4.81 -9.85 41.94
N MET A 498 -5.04 -11.04 42.49
CA MET A 498 -6.05 -11.98 42.00
C MET A 498 -7.05 -12.32 43.12
N ARG A 499 -8.33 -12.39 42.76
CA ARG A 499 -9.42 -12.76 43.66
C ARG A 499 -9.51 -14.28 43.78
N TYR A 500 -10.28 -14.76 44.75
CA TYR A 500 -10.47 -16.20 45.00
C TYR A 500 -11.19 -16.93 43.85
N ASP A 501 -11.95 -16.20 43.02
CA ASP A 501 -12.64 -16.71 41.83
C ASP A 501 -11.70 -16.84 40.60
N GLY A 502 -10.43 -16.44 40.73
CA GLY A 502 -9.43 -16.48 39.68
C GLY A 502 -9.45 -15.29 38.71
N THR A 503 -10.33 -14.31 38.92
CA THR A 503 -10.33 -13.03 38.20
C THR A 503 -9.32 -12.04 38.81
N THR A 504 -8.86 -11.06 38.02
CA THR A 504 -7.97 -10.02 38.53
C THR A 504 -8.68 -9.04 39.46
N LEU A 505 -7.89 -8.29 40.23
CA LEU A 505 -8.39 -7.19 41.05
C LEU A 505 -9.22 -6.23 40.19
N ARG A 506 -10.42 -5.89 40.65
CA ARG A 506 -11.34 -5.00 39.92
C ARG A 506 -10.78 -3.60 39.79
N ASP A 507 -11.06 -2.97 38.66
CA ASP A 507 -10.74 -1.57 38.44
C ASP A 507 -11.57 -0.66 39.36
N GLY A 508 -10.96 0.44 39.82
CA GLY A 508 -11.60 1.44 40.66
C GLY A 508 -10.90 1.66 42.00
N GLU A 509 -11.60 2.35 42.90
CA GLU A 509 -11.09 2.71 44.23
C GLU A 509 -11.25 1.57 45.24
N HIS A 510 -10.21 1.33 46.04
CA HIS A 510 -10.17 0.33 47.09
C HIS A 510 -9.86 0.98 48.44
N ASP A 511 -10.80 0.86 49.36
CA ASP A 511 -10.63 1.24 50.77
C ASP A 511 -9.90 0.14 51.52
N LEU A 512 -8.59 0.31 51.70
CA LEU A 512 -7.74 -0.67 52.37
C LEU A 512 -7.83 -0.56 53.89
N ILE A 513 -7.73 -1.71 54.56
CA ILE A 513 -7.66 -1.76 56.02
C ILE A 513 -6.23 -1.43 56.46
N VAL A 514 -6.10 -0.56 57.45
CA VAL A 514 -4.81 -0.16 58.04
C VAL A 514 -4.56 -0.96 59.31
N TYR A 515 -3.60 -1.89 59.25
CA TYR A 515 -3.21 -2.75 60.37
C TYR A 515 -2.08 -2.13 61.19
N LYS A 516 -2.17 -2.23 62.52
CA LYS A 516 -1.15 -1.82 63.49
C LYS A 516 -0.65 -3.03 64.29
N ALA A 517 0.67 -3.25 64.28
CA ALA A 517 1.38 -4.32 64.97
C ALA A 517 2.85 -3.91 65.23
N GLU A 518 3.62 -4.77 65.90
CA GLU A 518 5.07 -4.58 66.08
C GLU A 518 5.81 -4.72 64.74
N ALA A 519 6.83 -3.87 64.50
CA ALA A 519 7.51 -3.79 63.21
C ALA A 519 8.06 -5.12 62.66
N LYS A 520 8.58 -6.01 63.51
CA LYS A 520 9.07 -7.34 63.09
C LYS A 520 7.96 -8.25 62.55
N ARG A 521 6.71 -8.04 62.94
CA ARG A 521 5.57 -8.88 62.52
C ARG A 521 5.06 -8.50 61.14
N PHE A 522 5.35 -7.29 60.66
CA PHE A 522 4.99 -6.85 59.32
C PHE A 522 5.84 -7.48 58.21
N GLU A 523 6.93 -8.15 58.58
CA GLU A 523 7.80 -8.86 57.64
C GLU A 523 7.25 -10.25 57.25
N ASP A 524 6.35 -10.83 58.05
CA ASP A 524 5.78 -12.16 57.82
C ASP A 524 4.45 -12.08 57.05
N SER A 525 4.48 -12.47 55.77
CA SER A 525 3.31 -12.46 54.86
C SER A 525 2.20 -13.41 55.28
N SER A 526 2.53 -14.52 55.94
CA SER A 526 1.55 -15.52 56.35
C SER A 526 0.54 -14.99 57.37
N LEU A 527 0.94 -13.99 58.16
CA LEU A 527 0.11 -13.40 59.22
C LEU A 527 -0.99 -12.48 58.68
N TYR A 528 -0.70 -11.70 57.63
CA TYR A 528 -1.67 -10.73 57.11
C TYR A 528 -2.43 -11.21 55.88
N LEU A 529 -1.89 -12.13 55.05
CA LEU A 529 -2.57 -12.61 53.84
C LEU A 529 -3.89 -13.38 54.11
N ASN A 530 -4.08 -13.85 55.34
CA ASN A 530 -5.31 -14.49 55.81
C ASN A 530 -6.37 -13.49 56.31
N LEU A 531 -5.98 -12.23 56.51
CA LEU A 531 -6.87 -11.16 56.95
C LEU A 531 -7.58 -10.52 55.74
N PRO A 532 -8.73 -9.84 55.93
CA PRO A 532 -9.36 -9.09 54.85
C PRO A 532 -8.48 -7.91 54.41
N ALA A 533 -8.35 -7.69 53.11
CA ALA A 533 -7.55 -6.59 52.55
C ALA A 533 -8.32 -5.27 52.51
N THR A 534 -9.60 -5.34 52.13
CA THR A 534 -10.49 -4.17 51.96
C THR A 534 -11.62 -4.17 52.98
N LYS A 535 -12.21 -3.00 53.21
CA LYS A 535 -13.42 -2.88 54.06
C LYS A 535 -14.60 -3.70 53.52
N ILE A 536 -14.75 -3.77 52.20
CA ILE A 536 -15.81 -4.54 51.53
C ILE A 536 -15.65 -6.04 51.85
N GLU A 537 -14.43 -6.57 51.74
CA GLU A 537 -14.16 -7.99 52.06
C GLU A 537 -14.43 -8.30 53.55
N MET A 538 -14.19 -7.33 54.44
CA MET A 538 -14.48 -7.45 55.87
C MET A 538 -16.00 -7.50 56.15
N GLU A 539 -16.78 -6.69 55.43
CA GLU A 539 -18.25 -6.70 55.50
C GLU A 539 -18.83 -8.01 54.95
N GLU A 540 -18.31 -8.51 53.82
CA GLU A 540 -18.70 -9.80 53.23
C GLU A 540 -18.43 -11.00 54.16
N LYS A 541 -17.35 -10.93 54.95
CA LYS A 541 -16.98 -11.94 55.95
C LYS A 541 -17.72 -11.81 57.29
N GLY A 542 -18.65 -10.85 57.41
CA GLY A 542 -19.56 -10.75 58.56
C GLY A 542 -18.98 -10.08 59.82
N TYR A 543 -17.86 -9.38 59.73
CA TYR A 543 -17.30 -8.63 60.86
C TYR A 543 -18.01 -7.27 61.02
N SER A 544 -19.03 -7.18 61.87
CA SER A 544 -19.78 -5.94 62.08
C SER A 544 -19.02 -4.90 62.93
N THR A 545 -19.16 -3.62 62.58
CA THR A 545 -18.51 -2.46 63.22
C THR A 545 -19.41 -1.71 64.21
N THR A 546 -20.62 -2.21 64.51
CA THR A 546 -21.66 -1.46 65.25
C THR A 546 -21.74 -1.73 66.76
N GLY A 547 -20.78 -2.44 67.36
CA GLY A 547 -20.72 -2.65 68.81
C GLY A 547 -19.69 -1.75 69.51
N LYS A 548 -20.14 -0.84 70.38
CA LYS A 548 -19.26 -0.15 71.34
C LYS A 548 -18.56 -1.21 72.22
N ASN A 549 -17.24 -1.13 72.32
CA ASN A 549 -16.32 -1.98 73.10
C ASN A 549 -15.97 -3.34 72.47
N THR A 550 -14.99 -3.33 71.56
CA THR A 550 -13.95 -4.36 71.47
C THR A 550 -12.85 -3.86 70.51
N GLN A 551 -11.61 -3.72 71.00
CA GLN A 551 -10.44 -3.74 70.12
C GLN A 551 -10.40 -5.16 69.52
N ASN A 552 -11.03 -5.36 68.36
CA ASN A 552 -11.04 -6.65 67.68
C ASN A 552 -9.62 -7.00 67.22
N GLN A 553 -8.89 -7.75 68.05
CA GLN A 553 -7.70 -8.49 67.64
C GLN A 553 -8.14 -9.59 66.67
N LEU A 554 -8.00 -9.34 65.37
CA LEU A 554 -8.05 -10.37 64.35
C LEU A 554 -6.60 -10.81 64.08
N GLY A 555 -6.24 -12.00 64.56
CA GLY A 555 -4.91 -12.59 64.33
C GLY A 555 -3.75 -11.68 64.74
N ASN A 556 -3.54 -11.45 66.04
CA ASN A 556 -2.38 -10.72 66.61
C ASN A 556 -2.08 -9.31 66.03
N CYS A 557 -2.93 -8.77 65.14
CA CYS A 557 -2.89 -7.44 64.55
C CYS A 557 -4.11 -6.64 65.00
N SER A 558 -3.95 -5.33 65.19
CA SER A 558 -5.05 -4.43 65.55
C SER A 558 -5.50 -3.61 64.34
N ILE A 559 -6.80 -3.51 64.11
CA ILE A 559 -7.38 -2.68 63.05
C ILE A 559 -7.37 -1.21 63.51
N SER A 560 -6.73 -0.34 62.73
CA SER A 560 -6.65 1.10 63.00
C SER A 560 -7.94 1.82 62.58
N LYS A 561 -8.17 2.99 63.17
CA LYS A 561 -9.16 3.97 62.67
C LYS A 561 -8.66 4.81 61.50
N ASP A 562 -7.35 4.74 61.22
CA ASP A 562 -6.74 5.43 60.07
C ASP A 562 -7.34 4.88 58.77
N SER A 563 -7.44 5.73 57.74
CA SER A 563 -7.93 5.32 56.41
C SER A 563 -6.83 5.44 55.36
N PHE A 564 -6.87 4.54 54.38
CA PHE A 564 -5.99 4.58 53.22
C PHE A 564 -6.74 4.07 52.00
N GLN A 565 -6.68 4.85 50.92
CA GLN A 565 -7.40 4.57 49.69
C GLN A 565 -6.42 4.52 48.51
N ILE A 566 -6.56 3.48 47.69
CA ILE A 566 -5.86 3.35 46.41
C ILE A 566 -6.88 3.28 45.27
N ALA A 567 -6.44 3.49 44.03
CA ALA A 567 -7.22 3.15 42.86
C ALA A 567 -6.40 2.27 41.93
N THR A 568 -7.01 1.25 41.32
CA THR A 568 -6.33 0.35 40.38
C THR A 568 -6.99 0.36 39.01
N LEU A 569 -6.17 0.21 37.97
CA LEU A 569 -6.59 0.02 36.58
C LEU A 569 -5.73 -1.08 35.97
N VAL A 570 -6.33 -2.23 35.68
CA VAL A 570 -5.66 -3.42 35.13
C VAL A 570 -5.82 -3.44 33.61
N CYS A 571 -4.71 -3.27 32.90
CA CYS A 571 -4.63 -3.35 31.45
C CYS A 571 -3.99 -4.68 31.03
N SER A 572 -4.77 -5.76 31.07
CA SER A 572 -4.32 -7.10 30.66
C SER A 572 -5.08 -7.63 29.44
N THR A 573 -4.36 -8.07 28.40
CA THR A 573 -4.95 -8.82 27.27
C THR A 573 -5.03 -10.32 27.52
N LYS A 574 -4.59 -10.80 28.70
CA LYS A 574 -4.59 -12.24 29.06
C LYS A 574 -5.36 -12.57 30.33
N LEU A 575 -5.58 -11.62 31.22
CA LEU A 575 -6.27 -11.83 32.49
C LEU A 575 -7.54 -10.97 32.56
N THR A 576 -8.70 -11.61 32.42
CA THR A 576 -10.02 -10.93 32.48
C THR A 576 -10.50 -10.69 33.91
N GLN A 577 -11.30 -9.63 34.08
CA GLN A 577 -12.06 -9.35 35.31
C GLN A 577 -13.46 -9.97 35.29
N ASN A 578 -13.90 -10.52 34.15
CA ASN A 578 -15.21 -11.11 33.95
C ASN A 578 -15.19 -12.63 34.19
N VAL A 579 -16.03 -13.09 35.12
CA VAL A 579 -16.10 -14.49 35.53
C VAL A 579 -16.63 -15.40 34.41
N ASP A 580 -17.61 -14.94 33.63
CA ASP A 580 -18.22 -15.72 32.55
C ASP A 580 -17.23 -15.96 31.41
N LEU A 581 -16.48 -14.92 31.02
CA LEU A 581 -15.42 -15.02 30.02
C LEU A 581 -14.27 -15.89 30.52
N LEU A 582 -13.86 -15.74 31.79
CA LEU A 582 -12.83 -16.59 32.40
C LEU A 582 -13.23 -18.08 32.37
N GLY A 583 -14.50 -18.38 32.64
CA GLY A 583 -15.05 -19.73 32.57
C GLY A 583 -14.90 -20.36 31.19
N LEU A 584 -15.09 -19.58 30.12
CA LEU A 584 -14.83 -20.02 28.75
C LEU A 584 -13.33 -20.18 28.47
N LEU A 585 -12.49 -19.21 28.85
CA LEU A 585 -11.05 -19.28 28.58
C LEU A 585 -10.37 -20.44 29.33
N LYS A 586 -10.85 -20.77 30.54
CA LYS A 586 -10.38 -21.90 31.36
C LYS A 586 -11.29 -23.13 31.26
N TRP A 587 -12.04 -23.30 30.16
CA TRP A 587 -13.04 -24.35 30.02
C TRP A 587 -12.51 -25.77 30.28
N ARG A 588 -11.24 -26.04 29.96
CA ARG A 588 -10.57 -27.33 30.22
C ARG A 588 -10.48 -27.68 31.71
N SER A 589 -10.54 -26.70 32.60
CA SER A 589 -10.48 -26.92 34.06
C SER A 589 -11.82 -27.39 34.65
N ASN A 590 -12.94 -27.14 33.97
CA ASN A 590 -14.29 -27.50 34.42
C ASN A 590 -15.22 -27.78 33.22
N THR A 591 -15.01 -28.91 32.54
CA THR A 591 -15.77 -29.30 31.34
C THR A 591 -17.27 -29.50 31.59
N SER A 592 -17.68 -29.81 32.82
CA SER A 592 -19.10 -29.95 33.21
C SER A 592 -19.91 -28.66 33.10
N LEU A 593 -19.25 -27.49 33.17
CA LEU A 593 -19.89 -26.18 33.07
C LEU A 593 -19.84 -25.59 31.65
N LEU A 594 -19.27 -26.30 30.67
CA LEU A 594 -19.01 -25.79 29.32
C LEU A 594 -20.28 -25.28 28.62
N GLN A 595 -21.38 -26.04 28.70
CA GLN A 595 -22.66 -25.64 28.11
C GLN A 595 -23.18 -24.32 28.73
N GLN A 596 -23.01 -24.14 30.04
CA GLN A 596 -23.37 -22.92 30.73
C GLN A 596 -22.45 -21.77 30.31
N ASN A 597 -21.14 -21.99 30.23
CA ASN A 597 -20.15 -20.97 29.85
C ASN A 597 -20.42 -20.42 28.45
N LEU A 598 -20.70 -21.28 27.46
CA LEU A 598 -21.06 -20.86 26.10
C LEU A 598 -22.33 -20.01 26.06
N ARG A 599 -23.33 -20.32 26.89
CA ARG A 599 -24.55 -19.51 27.00
C ARG A 599 -24.33 -18.18 27.71
N GLN A 600 -23.42 -18.12 28.67
CA GLN A 600 -23.10 -16.87 29.37
C GLN A 600 -22.21 -15.94 28.54
N LEU A 601 -21.37 -16.47 27.63
CA LEU A 601 -20.58 -15.66 26.70
C LEU A 601 -21.44 -14.64 25.94
N MET A 602 -22.62 -15.05 25.47
CA MET A 602 -23.56 -14.19 24.74
C MET A 602 -24.15 -13.05 25.59
N LYS A 603 -23.90 -13.03 26.91
CA LYS A 603 -24.30 -11.97 27.84
C LYS A 603 -23.13 -11.10 28.30
N VAL A 604 -21.90 -11.46 27.95
CA VAL A 604 -20.71 -10.67 28.28
C VAL A 604 -20.75 -9.36 27.51
N GLU A 605 -20.34 -8.27 28.15
CA GLU A 605 -20.26 -6.97 27.49
C GLU A 605 -19.29 -7.03 26.30
N GLY A 606 -19.73 -6.52 25.14
CA GLY A 606 -18.95 -6.67 23.92
C GLY A 606 -17.55 -6.04 23.97
N GLY A 607 -17.37 -4.99 24.78
CA GLY A 607 -16.08 -4.37 25.04
C GLY A 607 -15.08 -5.30 25.74
N GLU A 608 -15.55 -6.26 26.53
CA GLU A 608 -14.68 -7.26 27.14
C GLU A 608 -14.35 -8.38 26.15
N VAL A 609 -15.32 -8.82 25.33
CA VAL A 609 -15.12 -9.85 24.30
C VAL A 609 -14.06 -9.43 23.28
N VAL A 610 -14.09 -8.17 22.80
CA VAL A 610 -13.11 -7.68 21.80
C VAL A 610 -11.68 -7.58 22.34
N LYS A 611 -11.50 -7.31 23.65
CA LYS A 611 -10.16 -7.31 24.28
C LYS A 611 -9.49 -8.67 24.25
N PHE A 612 -10.29 -9.74 24.36
CA PHE A 612 -9.85 -11.14 24.35
C PHE A 612 -10.31 -11.86 23.08
N LEU A 613 -10.51 -11.14 21.96
CA LEU A 613 -11.13 -11.69 20.75
C LEU A 613 -10.38 -12.92 20.25
N GLN A 614 -9.05 -12.84 20.18
CA GLN A 614 -8.20 -13.94 19.75
C GLN A 614 -8.36 -15.16 20.68
N ASP A 615 -8.18 -14.99 22.00
CA ASP A 615 -8.27 -16.10 22.96
C ASP A 615 -9.70 -16.68 23.03
N THR A 616 -10.73 -15.86 22.81
CA THR A 616 -12.13 -16.29 22.74
C THR A 616 -12.38 -17.15 21.50
N LEU A 617 -11.92 -16.71 20.33
CA LEU A 617 -12.01 -17.49 19.08
C LEU A 617 -11.22 -18.80 19.21
N ASP A 618 -9.98 -18.75 19.72
CA ASP A 618 -9.16 -19.93 19.97
C ASP A 618 -9.87 -20.92 20.90
N ALA A 619 -10.51 -20.45 21.98
CA ALA A 619 -11.29 -21.31 22.86
C ALA A 619 -12.47 -21.96 22.13
N LEU A 620 -13.27 -21.19 21.37
CA LEU A 620 -14.43 -21.69 20.62
C LEU A 620 -14.04 -22.75 19.59
N PHE A 621 -12.99 -22.50 18.80
CA PHE A 621 -12.52 -23.47 17.80
C PHE A 621 -11.95 -24.72 18.47
N ASN A 622 -11.21 -24.58 19.57
CA ASN A 622 -10.72 -25.74 20.32
C ASN A 622 -11.87 -26.58 20.93
N ILE A 623 -12.93 -25.93 21.44
CA ILE A 623 -14.11 -26.63 21.96
C ILE A 623 -14.80 -27.44 20.87
N MET A 624 -15.00 -26.85 19.69
CA MET A 624 -15.59 -27.51 18.52
C MET A 624 -14.75 -28.71 18.06
N MET A 625 -13.41 -28.59 18.08
CA MET A 625 -12.49 -29.66 17.71
C MET A 625 -12.47 -30.82 18.71
N GLU A 626 -12.47 -30.53 20.02
CA GLU A 626 -12.37 -31.54 21.08
C GLU A 626 -13.72 -32.23 21.38
N ASN A 627 -14.85 -31.68 20.92
CA ASN A 627 -16.21 -32.19 21.16
C ASN A 627 -17.00 -32.52 19.87
N SER A 628 -16.30 -32.90 18.81
CA SER A 628 -16.89 -33.13 17.47
C SER A 628 -17.97 -34.22 17.39
N ASP A 629 -18.08 -35.08 18.40
CA ASP A 629 -19.06 -36.16 18.46
C ASP A 629 -20.43 -35.70 19.00
N SER A 630 -20.60 -34.41 19.32
CA SER A 630 -21.81 -33.85 19.93
C SER A 630 -22.38 -32.66 19.17
N ASP A 631 -23.50 -32.88 18.48
CA ASP A 631 -24.28 -31.83 17.78
C ASP A 631 -24.69 -30.66 18.70
N THR A 632 -24.77 -30.90 20.02
CA THR A 632 -25.15 -29.88 21.01
C THR A 632 -24.09 -28.80 21.20
N PHE A 633 -22.80 -29.14 21.16
CA PHE A 633 -21.72 -28.17 21.30
C PHE A 633 -21.46 -27.45 19.98
N ASP A 634 -21.63 -28.12 18.84
CA ASP A 634 -21.53 -27.50 17.51
C ASP A 634 -22.53 -26.36 17.36
N THR A 635 -23.78 -26.58 17.78
CA THR A 635 -24.83 -25.54 17.72
C THR A 635 -24.49 -24.35 18.63
N LEU A 636 -24.03 -24.60 19.86
CA LEU A 636 -23.71 -23.54 20.82
C LEU A 636 -22.45 -22.75 20.44
N VAL A 637 -21.45 -23.40 19.85
CA VAL A 637 -20.26 -22.71 19.31
C VAL A 637 -20.65 -21.90 18.08
N PHE A 638 -21.53 -22.42 17.22
CA PHE A 638 -22.04 -21.67 16.07
C PHE A 638 -22.79 -20.39 16.52
N ASP A 639 -23.72 -20.51 17.48
CA ASP A 639 -24.44 -19.36 18.04
C ASP A 639 -23.48 -18.32 18.64
N ALA A 640 -22.42 -18.78 19.33
CA ALA A 640 -21.39 -17.91 19.87
C ALA A 640 -20.57 -17.20 18.77
N LEU A 641 -20.22 -17.88 17.67
CA LEU A 641 -19.52 -17.28 16.54
C LEU A 641 -20.39 -16.24 15.82
N VAL A 642 -21.69 -16.52 15.64
CA VAL A 642 -22.66 -15.56 15.07
C VAL A 642 -22.78 -14.33 15.97
N PHE A 643 -22.82 -14.51 17.29
CA PHE A 643 -22.82 -13.41 18.25
C PHE A 643 -21.57 -12.52 18.12
N ILE A 644 -20.37 -13.12 18.02
CA ILE A 644 -19.11 -12.36 17.86
C ILE A 644 -19.08 -11.61 16.52
N ILE A 645 -19.51 -12.24 15.42
CA ILE A 645 -19.57 -11.57 14.11
C ILE A 645 -20.58 -10.42 14.13
N GLY A 646 -21.76 -10.64 14.73
CA GLY A 646 -22.77 -9.60 14.91
C GLY A 646 -22.27 -8.42 15.75
N LEU A 647 -21.46 -8.69 16.78
CA LEU A 647 -20.82 -7.69 17.61
C LEU A 647 -19.78 -6.87 16.82
N ILE A 648 -18.93 -7.50 16.00
CA ILE A 648 -17.93 -6.81 15.17
C ILE A 648 -18.59 -6.01 14.03
N ALA A 649 -19.74 -6.47 13.53
CA ALA A 649 -20.52 -5.75 12.52
C ALA A 649 -21.19 -4.47 13.06
N ASP A 650 -21.30 -4.31 14.40
CA ASP A 650 -21.79 -3.08 15.01
C ASP A 650 -20.81 -1.92 14.73
N ARG A 651 -21.35 -0.72 14.44
CA ARG A 651 -20.56 0.51 14.23
C ARG A 651 -19.62 0.80 15.39
N LYS A 652 -19.98 0.40 16.62
CA LYS A 652 -19.14 0.58 17.80
C LYS A 652 -17.84 -0.24 17.73
N PHE A 653 -17.81 -1.37 17.05
CA PHE A 653 -16.68 -2.31 17.01
C PHE A 653 -16.14 -2.57 15.59
N GLN A 654 -16.64 -1.85 14.59
CA GLN A 654 -16.28 -2.05 13.18
C GLN A 654 -14.76 -1.93 12.91
N HIS A 655 -14.03 -1.18 13.73
CA HIS A 655 -12.58 -1.06 13.67
C HIS A 655 -11.84 -2.36 14.01
N PHE A 656 -12.50 -3.39 14.56
CA PHE A 656 -11.95 -4.74 14.77
C PHE A 656 -12.08 -5.67 13.56
N ASN A 657 -12.72 -5.26 12.43
CA ASN A 657 -12.77 -6.11 11.23
C ASN A 657 -11.38 -6.52 10.70
N PRO A 658 -10.37 -5.64 10.62
CA PRO A 658 -9.02 -6.03 10.20
C PRO A 658 -8.37 -7.07 11.15
N VAL A 659 -8.71 -7.04 12.44
CA VAL A 659 -8.23 -8.01 13.44
C VAL A 659 -8.81 -9.38 13.14
N LEU A 660 -10.12 -9.46 12.85
CA LEU A 660 -10.79 -10.71 12.46
C LEU A 660 -10.24 -11.25 11.13
N GLU A 661 -10.05 -10.39 10.12
CA GLU A 661 -9.47 -10.77 8.83
C GLU A 661 -8.05 -11.31 8.99
N THR A 662 -7.21 -10.61 9.77
CA THR A 662 -5.83 -11.05 10.07
C THR A 662 -5.82 -12.38 10.82
N TYR A 663 -6.71 -12.57 11.79
CA TYR A 663 -6.88 -13.83 12.50
C TYR A 663 -7.29 -14.96 11.53
N ILE A 664 -8.29 -14.75 10.67
CA ILE A 664 -8.72 -15.74 9.66
C ILE A 664 -7.59 -16.13 8.71
N LEU A 665 -6.84 -15.14 8.20
CA LEU A 665 -5.70 -15.37 7.31
C LEU A 665 -4.57 -16.14 8.00
N THR A 666 -4.29 -15.82 9.27
CA THR A 666 -3.25 -16.49 10.06
C THR A 666 -3.67 -17.91 10.46
N CYS A 667 -4.93 -18.12 10.85
CA CYS A 667 -5.50 -19.43 11.16
C CYS A 667 -5.66 -20.33 9.92
N TYR A 668 -5.64 -19.79 8.70
CA TYR A 668 -5.57 -20.60 7.47
C TYR A 668 -4.33 -21.49 7.43
N PHE A 669 -3.22 -21.09 8.08
CA PHE A 669 -2.07 -21.99 8.29
C PHE A 669 -2.37 -23.12 9.29
N ILE A 670 -3.23 -22.91 10.28
CA ILE A 670 -3.70 -23.95 11.21
C ILE A 670 -4.77 -24.85 10.55
N ALA A 671 -5.47 -24.38 9.52
CA ALA A 671 -6.27 -25.23 8.63
C ALA A 671 -5.40 -26.24 7.84
N SER A 672 -4.07 -26.10 7.83
CA SER A 672 -3.17 -27.21 7.46
C SER A 672 -3.29 -28.42 8.40
N GLY A 673 -3.97 -28.28 9.55
CA GLY A 673 -4.41 -29.36 10.45
C GLY A 673 -5.74 -30.02 10.05
N PHE A 674 -6.60 -29.35 9.24
CA PHE A 674 -7.74 -30.02 8.57
C PHE A 674 -7.26 -31.18 7.66
N LYS A 675 -5.99 -31.13 7.25
CA LYS A 675 -5.24 -32.17 6.51
C LYS A 675 -5.22 -33.53 7.24
N SER A 676 -5.32 -33.55 8.58
CA SER A 676 -5.33 -34.78 9.39
C SER A 676 -6.68 -35.49 9.38
N SER A 677 -7.80 -34.75 9.45
CA SER A 677 -9.14 -35.33 9.30
C SER A 677 -9.39 -35.78 7.86
N PHE A 678 -8.89 -35.05 6.85
CA PHE A 678 -8.91 -35.52 5.45
C PHE A 678 -8.12 -36.83 5.27
N HIS A 679 -7.00 -37.01 5.98
CA HIS A 679 -6.23 -38.26 5.95
C HIS A 679 -6.92 -39.43 6.66
N LYS A 680 -7.68 -39.19 7.73
CA LYS A 680 -8.40 -40.25 8.47
C LYS A 680 -9.55 -40.86 7.67
N TYR A 681 -10.22 -40.07 6.83
CA TYR A 681 -11.28 -40.56 5.93
C TYR A 681 -10.76 -41.03 4.55
N ALA A 682 -9.49 -40.75 4.21
CA ALA A 682 -8.82 -41.19 2.99
C ALA A 682 -7.83 -42.35 3.22
N SER A 683 -8.10 -43.26 4.18
CA SER A 683 -7.29 -44.47 4.30
C SER A 683 -7.59 -45.45 3.14
N PRO A 684 -6.57 -46.11 2.54
CA PRO A 684 -6.76 -47.10 1.47
C PRO A 684 -7.68 -48.28 1.83
N ALA A 685 -7.91 -48.52 3.14
CA ALA A 685 -8.71 -49.64 3.62
C ALA A 685 -10.23 -49.42 3.46
N LEU A 686 -10.71 -48.18 3.39
CA LEU A 686 -12.15 -47.87 3.21
C LEU A 686 -12.56 -47.69 1.74
N LEU A 687 -11.58 -47.62 0.82
CA LEU A 687 -11.77 -47.45 -0.63
C LEU A 687 -12.36 -48.68 -1.36
N HIS A 688 -12.54 -49.79 -0.64
CA HIS A 688 -13.01 -51.06 -1.22
C HIS A 688 -14.50 -51.36 -0.98
N HIS A 689 -15.24 -50.52 -0.24
CA HIS A 689 -16.61 -50.85 0.21
C HIS A 689 -17.73 -49.87 -0.15
N PHE A 690 -17.44 -48.75 -0.83
CA PHE A 690 -18.49 -47.83 -1.29
C PHE A 690 -18.33 -47.46 -2.77
N PRO A 691 -19.41 -47.48 -3.58
CA PRO A 691 -19.33 -47.07 -4.98
C PRO A 691 -18.94 -45.59 -5.09
N LYS A 692 -17.76 -45.36 -5.69
CA LYS A 692 -17.05 -44.08 -5.85
C LYS A 692 -17.87 -42.87 -6.35
N PRO A 693 -18.98 -42.99 -7.12
CA PRO A 693 -19.77 -41.82 -7.53
C PRO A 693 -20.78 -41.30 -6.50
N VAL A 694 -21.19 -42.11 -5.50
CA VAL A 694 -22.33 -41.76 -4.62
C VAL A 694 -21.88 -40.97 -3.39
N LEU A 695 -20.71 -41.28 -2.84
CA LEU A 695 -20.16 -40.57 -1.67
C LEU A 695 -19.75 -39.13 -2.04
N LEU A 696 -19.11 -38.93 -3.21
CA LEU A 696 -18.77 -37.59 -3.69
C LEU A 696 -20.01 -36.79 -4.08
N ARG A 697 -21.06 -37.42 -4.65
CA ARG A 697 -22.31 -36.73 -4.99
C ARG A 697 -23.05 -36.24 -3.75
N ASN A 698 -22.99 -37.00 -2.65
CA ASN A 698 -23.59 -36.64 -1.36
C ASN A 698 -22.75 -35.64 -0.55
N GLN A 699 -21.41 -35.66 -0.69
CA GLN A 699 -20.53 -34.67 -0.04
C GLN A 699 -20.38 -33.36 -0.82
N LEU A 700 -20.45 -33.39 -2.15
CA LEU A 700 -20.65 -32.18 -2.96
C LEU A 700 -22.03 -31.58 -2.70
N SER A 701 -23.07 -32.38 -2.44
CA SER A 701 -24.36 -31.80 -2.04
C SER A 701 -24.34 -31.22 -0.62
N LEU A 702 -23.56 -31.77 0.31
CA LEU A 702 -23.33 -31.13 1.63
C LEU A 702 -22.51 -29.84 1.52
N LEU A 703 -21.50 -29.80 0.64
CA LEU A 703 -20.78 -28.56 0.31
C LEU A 703 -21.74 -27.55 -0.37
N VAL A 704 -22.59 -28.00 -1.29
CA VAL A 704 -23.61 -27.18 -1.96
C VAL A 704 -24.67 -26.64 -0.98
N VAL A 705 -24.93 -27.34 0.13
CA VAL A 705 -25.86 -26.90 1.19
C VAL A 705 -25.21 -25.94 2.20
N LEU A 706 -23.89 -26.07 2.46
CA LEU A 706 -23.10 -25.09 3.21
C LEU A 706 -22.75 -23.82 2.37
N PHE A 707 -22.72 -23.93 1.04
CA PHE A 707 -22.42 -22.85 0.09
C PHE A 707 -23.67 -22.36 -0.66
N LEU A 708 -24.61 -21.72 0.05
CA LEU A 708 -25.89 -21.19 -0.46
C LEU A 708 -25.80 -20.05 -1.52
N SER A 709 -24.71 -19.95 -2.30
CA SER A 709 -24.73 -19.17 -3.55
C SER A 709 -23.90 -19.86 -4.63
N GLN A 710 -24.55 -20.21 -5.75
CA GLN A 710 -23.89 -20.73 -6.96
C GLN A 710 -22.71 -19.87 -7.42
N GLY A 711 -22.70 -18.57 -7.09
CA GLY A 711 -21.58 -17.65 -7.33
C GLY A 711 -20.35 -17.91 -6.45
N ALA A 712 -20.50 -18.34 -5.20
CA ALA A 712 -19.36 -18.69 -4.34
C ALA A 712 -18.67 -19.97 -4.82
N ALA A 713 -19.45 -20.96 -5.31
CA ALA A 713 -18.88 -22.17 -5.89
C ALA A 713 -17.99 -21.86 -7.12
N LEU A 714 -18.48 -21.02 -8.05
CA LEU A 714 -17.69 -20.60 -9.22
C LEU A 714 -16.41 -19.85 -8.82
N LYS A 715 -16.46 -19.06 -7.74
CA LYS A 715 -15.32 -18.29 -7.23
C LYS A 715 -14.22 -19.14 -6.59
N TYR A 716 -14.58 -20.19 -5.86
CA TYR A 716 -13.61 -20.99 -5.09
C TYR A 716 -13.27 -22.34 -5.74
N LEU A 717 -13.98 -22.77 -6.78
CA LEU A 717 -13.65 -24.01 -7.50
C LEU A 717 -12.22 -24.01 -8.10
N PRO A 718 -11.70 -22.91 -8.67
CA PRO A 718 -10.34 -22.90 -9.23
C PRO A 718 -9.23 -23.02 -8.18
N THR A 719 -9.47 -22.63 -6.93
CA THR A 719 -8.43 -22.64 -5.89
C THR A 719 -8.06 -24.04 -5.40
N ILE A 720 -8.97 -25.00 -5.53
CA ILE A 720 -8.76 -26.40 -5.13
C ILE A 720 -8.10 -27.27 -6.21
N VAL A 721 -7.86 -26.71 -7.41
CA VAL A 721 -7.40 -27.48 -8.58
C VAL A 721 -6.06 -28.19 -8.33
N ASN A 722 -5.11 -27.51 -7.71
CA ASN A 722 -3.79 -28.08 -7.42
C ASN A 722 -3.85 -29.22 -6.40
N ASP A 723 -4.79 -29.17 -5.46
CA ASP A 723 -4.98 -30.20 -4.44
C ASP A 723 -5.74 -31.41 -4.99
N VAL A 724 -6.80 -31.18 -5.78
CA VAL A 724 -7.62 -32.26 -6.37
C VAL A 724 -6.81 -33.05 -7.41
N LYS A 725 -5.91 -32.39 -8.14
CA LYS A 725 -4.98 -33.01 -9.09
C LYS A 725 -4.06 -34.06 -8.46
N LEU A 726 -3.79 -34.00 -7.15
CA LEU A 726 -2.98 -35.00 -6.46
C LEU A 726 -3.69 -36.36 -6.30
N VAL A 727 -5.01 -36.38 -6.42
CA VAL A 727 -5.85 -37.54 -6.09
C VAL A 727 -6.78 -37.94 -7.24
N PHE A 728 -6.88 -37.11 -8.28
CA PHE A 728 -7.79 -37.29 -9.42
C PHE A 728 -7.05 -37.15 -10.76
N ASP A 729 -7.51 -37.87 -11.78
CA ASP A 729 -6.93 -37.75 -13.12
C ASP A 729 -7.21 -36.35 -13.72
N PRO A 730 -6.18 -35.61 -14.17
CA PRO A 730 -6.36 -34.24 -14.68
C PRO A 730 -7.31 -34.13 -15.88
N LYS A 731 -7.37 -35.16 -16.73
CA LYS A 731 -8.22 -35.17 -17.93
C LYS A 731 -9.68 -35.39 -17.54
N GLU A 732 -9.96 -36.30 -16.62
CA GLU A 732 -11.30 -36.49 -16.07
C GLU A 732 -11.78 -35.26 -15.28
N LEU A 733 -10.90 -34.61 -14.51
CA LEU A 733 -11.21 -33.38 -13.79
C LEU A 733 -11.64 -32.26 -14.76
N SER A 734 -10.94 -32.14 -15.89
CA SER A 734 -11.26 -31.17 -16.94
C SER A 734 -12.67 -31.41 -17.54
N LYS A 735 -13.08 -32.68 -17.72
CA LYS A 735 -14.45 -33.01 -18.17
C LYS A 735 -15.49 -32.61 -17.15
N LEU A 736 -15.25 -32.89 -15.86
CA LEU A 736 -16.16 -32.54 -14.78
C LEU A 736 -16.36 -31.03 -14.65
N PHE A 737 -15.28 -30.25 -14.77
CA PHE A 737 -15.37 -28.78 -14.79
C PHE A 737 -16.15 -28.27 -16.00
N THR A 738 -15.91 -28.83 -17.18
CA THR A 738 -16.69 -28.49 -18.38
C THR A 738 -18.18 -28.75 -18.19
N GLU A 739 -18.55 -29.94 -17.68
CA GLU A 739 -19.94 -30.27 -17.40
C GLU A 739 -20.55 -29.35 -16.34
N PHE A 740 -19.80 -29.02 -15.28
CA PHE A 740 -20.27 -28.15 -14.21
C PHE A 740 -20.58 -26.74 -14.74
N ILE A 741 -19.66 -26.14 -15.49
CA ILE A 741 -19.83 -24.80 -16.08
C ILE A 741 -20.97 -24.79 -17.09
N GLN A 742 -21.15 -25.86 -17.87
CA GLN A 742 -22.25 -25.98 -18.84
C GLN A 742 -23.62 -26.15 -18.16
N LYS A 743 -23.69 -26.82 -17.00
CA LYS A 743 -24.93 -26.99 -16.23
C LYS A 743 -25.44 -25.69 -15.59
N VAL A 744 -24.61 -24.66 -15.46
CA VAL A 744 -25.06 -23.33 -15.02
C VAL A 744 -25.90 -22.68 -16.13
N PRO A 745 -27.19 -22.34 -15.88
CA PRO A 745 -28.09 -21.80 -16.89
C PRO A 745 -27.53 -20.59 -17.64
N GLN A 746 -27.78 -20.53 -18.95
CA GLN A 746 -27.37 -19.39 -19.78
C GLN A 746 -28.02 -18.09 -19.28
N GLY A 747 -27.23 -17.02 -19.22
CA GLY A 747 -27.67 -15.69 -18.75
C GLY A 747 -27.66 -15.48 -17.23
N ARG A 748 -27.34 -16.50 -16.42
CA ARG A 748 -27.09 -16.34 -14.97
C ARG A 748 -25.60 -16.46 -14.65
N LEU A 749 -25.16 -15.64 -13.70
CA LEU A 749 -23.78 -15.67 -13.18
C LEU A 749 -22.71 -15.56 -14.27
N VAL A 750 -22.99 -14.82 -15.35
CA VAL A 750 -22.13 -14.74 -16.54
C VAL A 750 -20.71 -14.32 -16.16
N LYS A 751 -20.58 -13.24 -15.38
CA LYS A 751 -19.30 -12.76 -14.87
C LYS A 751 -18.58 -13.83 -14.04
N GLN A 752 -19.25 -14.45 -13.07
CA GLN A 752 -18.64 -15.49 -12.23
C GLN A 752 -18.22 -16.73 -13.03
N LYS A 753 -18.95 -17.07 -14.11
CA LYS A 753 -18.54 -18.14 -15.03
C LYS A 753 -17.26 -17.77 -15.78
N LEU A 754 -17.17 -16.53 -16.28
CA LEU A 754 -15.98 -16.02 -16.98
C LEU A 754 -14.78 -15.95 -16.03
N ASP A 755 -14.96 -15.41 -14.82
CA ASP A 755 -13.93 -15.34 -13.78
C ASP A 755 -13.43 -16.74 -13.39
N CYS A 756 -14.34 -17.68 -13.19
CA CYS A 756 -14.00 -19.09 -12.94
C CYS A 756 -13.15 -19.69 -14.07
N MET A 757 -13.48 -19.42 -15.34
CA MET A 757 -12.69 -19.87 -16.48
C MET A 757 -11.31 -19.19 -16.54
N ILE A 758 -11.23 -17.89 -16.23
CA ILE A 758 -9.95 -17.14 -16.14
C ILE A 758 -9.03 -17.81 -15.12
N ASP A 759 -9.55 -18.11 -13.94
CA ASP A 759 -8.77 -18.74 -12.88
C ASP A 759 -8.35 -20.18 -13.24
N ILE A 760 -9.20 -20.92 -13.97
CA ILE A 760 -8.82 -22.24 -14.52
C ILE A 760 -7.68 -22.11 -15.54
N VAL A 761 -7.67 -21.08 -16.40
CA VAL A 761 -6.57 -20.82 -17.34
C VAL A 761 -5.25 -20.54 -16.61
N HIS A 762 -5.30 -19.83 -15.48
CA HIS A 762 -4.13 -19.57 -14.63
C HIS A 762 -3.67 -20.79 -13.82
N SER A 763 -4.50 -21.82 -13.70
CA SER A 763 -4.15 -23.06 -12.98
C SER A 763 -3.22 -23.96 -13.79
N ASP A 764 -2.52 -24.86 -13.10
CA ASP A 764 -1.70 -25.91 -13.73
C ASP A 764 -2.48 -26.80 -14.70
N LEU A 765 -3.81 -26.90 -14.53
CA LEU A 765 -4.66 -27.78 -15.35
C LEU A 765 -4.59 -27.38 -16.83
N PHE A 766 -4.67 -26.08 -17.12
CA PHE A 766 -4.62 -25.56 -18.50
C PHE A 766 -3.20 -25.57 -19.09
N SER A 767 -2.16 -25.79 -18.27
CA SER A 767 -0.80 -26.00 -18.77
C SER A 767 -0.60 -27.40 -19.39
N HIS A 768 -1.48 -28.37 -19.08
CA HIS A 768 -1.44 -29.71 -19.68
C HIS A 768 -2.15 -29.76 -21.03
N HIS A 769 -1.49 -30.37 -22.02
CA HIS A 769 -2.00 -30.52 -23.38
C HIS A 769 -3.40 -31.17 -23.43
N ASP A 770 -3.56 -32.35 -22.84
CA ASP A 770 -4.82 -33.13 -22.86
C ASP A 770 -5.99 -32.44 -22.15
N CYS A 771 -5.69 -31.60 -21.15
CA CYS A 771 -6.70 -30.83 -20.43
C CYS A 771 -7.18 -29.64 -21.28
N ARG A 772 -6.28 -28.97 -21.99
CA ARG A 772 -6.65 -27.90 -22.94
C ARG A 772 -7.54 -28.39 -24.06
N GLU A 773 -7.32 -29.61 -24.56
CA GLU A 773 -8.20 -30.21 -25.58
C GLU A 773 -9.67 -30.27 -25.15
N ILE A 774 -9.93 -30.34 -23.84
CA ILE A 774 -11.28 -30.40 -23.27
C ILE A 774 -11.79 -29.00 -22.89
N LEU A 775 -10.94 -28.17 -22.28
CA LEU A 775 -11.33 -26.88 -21.71
C LEU A 775 -11.41 -25.76 -22.75
N LEU A 776 -10.50 -25.74 -23.74
CA LEU A 776 -10.43 -24.66 -24.73
C LEU A 776 -11.68 -24.60 -25.64
N PRO A 777 -12.24 -25.73 -26.13
CA PRO A 777 -13.49 -25.68 -26.88
C PRO A 777 -14.64 -25.04 -26.11
N LEU A 778 -14.78 -25.36 -24.80
CA LEU A 778 -15.77 -24.73 -23.93
C LEU A 778 -15.58 -23.22 -23.84
N MET A 779 -14.35 -22.78 -23.52
CA MET A 779 -14.03 -21.37 -23.34
C MET A 779 -14.27 -20.57 -24.62
N THR A 780 -13.85 -21.11 -25.77
CA THR A 780 -14.05 -20.47 -27.08
C THR A 780 -15.53 -20.41 -27.47
N ASP A 781 -16.34 -21.42 -27.15
CA ASP A 781 -17.79 -21.38 -27.39
C ASP A 781 -18.52 -20.38 -26.49
N GLN A 782 -18.13 -20.28 -25.22
CA GLN A 782 -18.67 -19.25 -24.32
C GLN A 782 -18.28 -17.84 -24.81
N LEU A 783 -17.00 -17.61 -25.14
CA LEU A 783 -16.53 -16.33 -25.66
C LEU A 783 -17.27 -15.92 -26.93
N LYS A 784 -17.41 -16.83 -27.90
CA LYS A 784 -18.14 -16.57 -29.14
C LYS A 784 -19.59 -16.16 -28.87
N SER A 785 -20.30 -16.96 -28.06
CA SER A 785 -21.71 -16.70 -27.76
C SER A 785 -21.94 -15.37 -27.02
N HIS A 786 -20.99 -14.92 -26.20
CA HIS A 786 -21.08 -13.65 -25.49
C HIS A 786 -20.70 -12.47 -26.38
N LEU A 787 -19.64 -12.60 -27.19
CA LEU A 787 -19.19 -11.55 -28.10
C LEU A 787 -20.12 -11.33 -29.30
N GLU A 788 -21.00 -12.28 -29.65
CA GLU A 788 -22.03 -12.10 -30.68
C GLU A 788 -23.26 -11.32 -30.17
N LYS A 789 -23.56 -11.34 -28.86
CA LYS A 789 -24.73 -10.66 -28.25
C LYS A 789 -24.39 -9.23 -27.77
N ARG A 790 -23.93 -8.40 -28.70
CA ARG A 790 -23.23 -7.13 -28.43
C ARG A 790 -24.09 -6.02 -27.84
N ASP A 791 -25.35 -5.93 -28.29
CA ASP A 791 -26.23 -4.79 -27.95
C ASP A 791 -26.79 -4.85 -26.52
N GLU A 792 -26.65 -5.99 -25.83
CA GLU A 792 -27.20 -6.23 -24.48
C GLU A 792 -26.11 -6.47 -23.40
N MET A 793 -24.83 -6.47 -23.78
CA MET A 793 -23.76 -6.90 -22.90
C MET A 793 -23.30 -5.82 -21.92
N LYS A 794 -23.17 -6.18 -20.64
CA LYS A 794 -22.69 -5.25 -19.60
C LYS A 794 -21.19 -5.00 -19.76
N ARG A 795 -20.75 -3.79 -19.42
CA ARG A 795 -19.33 -3.38 -19.44
C ARG A 795 -18.40 -4.36 -18.72
N GLU A 796 -18.81 -4.87 -17.57
CA GLU A 796 -18.02 -5.83 -16.78
C GLU A 796 -17.88 -7.20 -17.46
N GLU A 797 -18.89 -7.65 -18.21
CA GLU A 797 -18.87 -8.92 -18.93
C GLU A 797 -17.96 -8.84 -20.17
N LEU A 798 -17.97 -7.69 -20.86
CA LEU A 798 -17.04 -7.40 -21.95
C LEU A 798 -15.57 -7.46 -21.50
N SER A 799 -15.29 -6.87 -20.33
CA SER A 799 -13.95 -6.90 -19.71
C SER A 799 -13.52 -8.33 -19.40
N ALA A 800 -14.39 -9.14 -18.81
CA ALA A 800 -14.07 -10.53 -18.47
C ALA A 800 -13.88 -11.41 -19.72
N CYS A 801 -14.63 -11.17 -20.80
CA CYS A 801 -14.41 -11.85 -22.08
C CYS A 801 -13.04 -11.52 -22.69
N CYS A 802 -12.66 -10.24 -22.68
CA CYS A 802 -11.36 -9.80 -23.18
C CYS A 802 -10.20 -10.38 -22.35
N GLN A 803 -10.36 -10.39 -21.03
CA GLN A 803 -9.39 -10.96 -20.10
C GLN A 803 -9.21 -12.46 -20.33
N LEU A 804 -10.30 -13.23 -20.41
CA LEU A 804 -10.25 -14.67 -20.68
C LEU A 804 -9.56 -14.98 -22.02
N LEU A 805 -9.91 -14.26 -23.10
CA LEU A 805 -9.25 -14.43 -24.40
C LEU A 805 -7.74 -14.14 -24.31
N SER A 806 -7.39 -13.05 -23.61
CA SER A 806 -6.00 -12.64 -23.42
C SER A 806 -5.22 -13.69 -22.62
N ASP A 807 -5.76 -14.21 -21.54
CA ASP A 807 -5.07 -15.21 -20.70
C ASP A 807 -4.92 -16.55 -21.45
N VAL A 808 -5.90 -16.96 -22.25
CA VAL A 808 -5.77 -18.14 -23.12
C VAL A 808 -4.62 -17.95 -24.11
N LEU A 809 -4.57 -16.81 -24.82
CA LEU A 809 -3.53 -16.51 -25.79
C LEU A 809 -2.14 -16.37 -25.15
N GLU A 810 -2.07 -15.92 -23.90
CA GLU A 810 -0.84 -15.85 -23.10
C GLU A 810 -0.29 -17.24 -22.82
N VAL A 811 -1.14 -18.16 -22.34
CA VAL A 811 -0.74 -19.55 -22.08
C VAL A 811 -0.32 -20.24 -23.38
N LEU A 812 -1.02 -20.03 -24.49
CA LEU A 812 -0.69 -20.64 -25.79
C LEU A 812 0.62 -20.10 -26.41
N TYR A 813 1.05 -18.91 -26.02
CA TYR A 813 2.33 -18.34 -26.45
C TYR A 813 3.53 -18.95 -25.70
N ARG A 814 3.32 -19.52 -24.51
CA ARG A 814 4.38 -20.10 -23.70
C ARG A 814 5.01 -21.31 -24.39
N LYS A 815 6.34 -21.45 -24.22
CA LYS A 815 7.10 -22.55 -24.83
C LYS A 815 7.10 -23.83 -23.99
N ASP A 816 6.72 -23.76 -22.71
CA ASP A 816 6.79 -24.86 -21.75
C ASP A 816 5.48 -25.66 -21.63
N VAL A 817 4.44 -25.29 -22.37
CA VAL A 817 3.11 -25.92 -22.27
C VAL A 817 2.85 -27.04 -23.30
N GLY A 818 3.85 -27.42 -24.09
CA GLY A 818 3.71 -28.41 -25.16
C GLY A 818 3.15 -27.82 -26.47
N PRO A 819 2.67 -28.65 -27.42
CA PRO A 819 2.25 -28.17 -28.73
C PRO A 819 0.94 -27.34 -28.66
N THR A 820 0.93 -26.22 -29.37
CA THR A 820 -0.17 -25.24 -29.37
C THR A 820 -0.80 -24.99 -30.74
N GLN A 821 -0.28 -25.62 -31.80
CA GLN A 821 -0.77 -25.42 -33.18
C GLN A 821 -2.27 -25.72 -33.33
N TRP A 822 -2.74 -26.90 -32.89
CA TRP A 822 -4.16 -27.25 -32.96
C TRP A 822 -5.04 -26.35 -32.07
N HIS A 823 -4.53 -25.94 -30.91
CA HIS A 823 -5.22 -25.00 -30.01
C HIS A 823 -5.41 -23.64 -30.68
N MET A 824 -4.39 -23.12 -31.37
CA MET A 824 -4.49 -21.88 -32.12
C MET A 824 -5.42 -21.99 -33.33
N GLN A 825 -5.49 -23.16 -33.97
CA GLN A 825 -6.48 -23.41 -35.01
C GLN A 825 -7.91 -23.21 -34.48
N ILE A 826 -8.24 -23.74 -33.29
CA ILE A 826 -9.58 -23.55 -32.67
C ILE A 826 -9.86 -22.06 -32.38
N VAL A 827 -8.91 -21.36 -31.77
CA VAL A 827 -9.08 -19.93 -31.43
C VAL A 827 -9.30 -19.12 -32.70
N MET A 828 -8.50 -19.37 -33.74
CA MET A 828 -8.62 -18.70 -35.03
C MET A 828 -9.97 -18.99 -35.70
N GLU A 829 -10.39 -20.24 -35.81
CA GLU A 829 -11.64 -20.61 -36.48
C GLU A 829 -12.89 -20.08 -35.77
N LYS A 830 -12.90 -20.14 -34.44
CA LYS A 830 -14.09 -19.78 -33.65
C LYS A 830 -14.17 -18.29 -33.33
N LEU A 831 -13.04 -17.62 -33.12
CA LEU A 831 -13.02 -16.28 -32.53
C LEU A 831 -12.47 -15.17 -33.43
N LEU A 832 -11.58 -15.44 -34.40
CA LEU A 832 -10.89 -14.35 -35.14
C LEU A 832 -11.87 -13.37 -35.81
N ARG A 833 -12.84 -13.88 -36.59
CA ARG A 833 -13.84 -13.01 -37.24
C ARG A 833 -14.73 -12.30 -36.22
N THR A 834 -15.15 -12.99 -35.16
CA THR A 834 -15.96 -12.40 -34.08
C THR A 834 -15.19 -11.26 -33.41
N VAL A 835 -13.92 -11.45 -33.06
CA VAL A 835 -13.04 -10.43 -32.48
C VAL A 835 -12.86 -9.25 -33.43
N ASN A 836 -12.57 -9.49 -34.72
CA ASN A 836 -12.44 -8.42 -35.72
C ASN A 836 -13.71 -7.58 -35.79
N GLN A 837 -14.87 -8.23 -35.90
CA GLN A 837 -16.15 -7.54 -35.90
C GLN A 837 -16.35 -6.76 -34.60
N THR A 838 -15.92 -7.29 -33.44
CA THR A 838 -16.06 -6.60 -32.16
C THR A 838 -15.23 -5.31 -32.16
N VAL A 839 -13.99 -5.36 -32.64
CA VAL A 839 -13.12 -4.19 -32.82
C VAL A 839 -13.77 -3.16 -33.75
N ILE A 840 -14.33 -3.59 -34.89
CA ILE A 840 -15.03 -2.69 -35.85
C ILE A 840 -16.21 -1.98 -35.19
N SER A 841 -16.97 -2.66 -34.34
CA SER A 841 -18.13 -2.08 -33.66
C SER A 841 -17.79 -1.16 -32.49
N MET A 842 -16.57 -1.24 -31.95
CA MET A 842 -16.14 -0.37 -30.85
C MET A 842 -15.65 0.97 -31.39
N GLY A 843 -16.10 2.07 -30.78
CA GLY A 843 -15.49 3.39 -31.02
C GLY A 843 -14.09 3.48 -30.40
N HIS A 844 -13.25 4.38 -30.95
CA HIS A 844 -11.90 4.66 -30.45
C HIS A 844 -11.88 5.13 -28.98
N ASP A 845 -12.98 5.72 -28.50
CA ASP A 845 -13.14 6.15 -27.11
C ASP A 845 -13.40 5.00 -26.10
N SER A 846 -13.57 3.76 -26.58
CA SER A 846 -13.83 2.61 -25.71
C SER A 846 -12.57 2.25 -24.91
N PRO A 847 -12.62 2.12 -23.58
CA PRO A 847 -11.44 1.76 -22.78
C PRO A 847 -10.95 0.32 -23.04
N PHE A 848 -11.72 -0.51 -23.76
CA PHE A 848 -11.37 -1.90 -24.06
C PHE A 848 -10.82 -2.11 -25.47
N ILE A 849 -10.87 -1.11 -26.35
CA ILE A 849 -10.45 -1.26 -27.74
C ILE A 849 -8.98 -1.68 -27.84
N GLY A 850 -8.10 -1.10 -27.02
CA GLY A 850 -6.68 -1.44 -26.95
C GLY A 850 -6.44 -2.92 -26.60
N SER A 851 -7.20 -3.47 -25.64
CA SER A 851 -7.09 -4.86 -25.21
C SER A 851 -7.58 -5.84 -26.28
N PHE A 852 -8.68 -5.54 -26.97
CA PHE A 852 -9.17 -6.36 -28.08
C PHE A 852 -8.23 -6.31 -29.29
N VAL A 853 -7.66 -5.15 -29.62
CA VAL A 853 -6.64 -5.02 -30.66
C VAL A 853 -5.37 -5.79 -30.29
N ALA A 854 -4.99 -5.82 -29.02
CA ALA A 854 -3.87 -6.63 -28.54
C ALA A 854 -4.16 -8.14 -28.69
N ALA A 855 -5.36 -8.60 -28.32
CA ALA A 855 -5.78 -10.00 -28.48
C ALA A 855 -5.87 -10.42 -29.97
N MET A 856 -6.40 -9.55 -30.83
CA MET A 856 -6.42 -9.75 -32.29
C MET A 856 -4.99 -9.86 -32.84
N THR A 857 -4.13 -8.90 -32.49
CA THR A 857 -2.72 -8.89 -32.91
C THR A 857 -1.97 -10.11 -32.39
N ALA A 858 -2.24 -10.55 -31.16
CA ALA A 858 -1.66 -11.76 -30.58
C ALA A 858 -2.11 -13.03 -31.34
N THR A 859 -3.38 -13.10 -31.75
CA THR A 859 -3.89 -14.20 -32.56
C THR A 859 -3.17 -14.26 -33.91
N LEU A 860 -3.09 -13.13 -34.62
CA LEU A 860 -2.39 -13.02 -35.92
C LEU A 860 -0.89 -13.32 -35.80
N ARG A 861 -0.25 -12.89 -34.70
CA ARG A 861 1.17 -13.14 -34.45
C ARG A 861 1.47 -14.63 -34.24
N GLN A 862 0.58 -15.36 -33.57
CA GLN A 862 0.73 -16.79 -33.29
C GLN A 862 0.33 -17.69 -34.47
N MET A 863 -0.38 -17.15 -35.47
CA MET A 863 -0.68 -17.87 -36.70
C MET A 863 0.58 -18.07 -37.56
N ASP A 864 0.75 -19.30 -38.03
CA ASP A 864 1.72 -19.67 -39.06
C ASP A 864 1.05 -19.71 -40.46
N ASP A 865 1.85 -19.99 -41.49
CA ASP A 865 1.38 -19.99 -42.88
C ASP A 865 0.34 -21.11 -43.14
N TYR A 866 0.35 -22.19 -42.35
CA TYR A 866 -0.69 -23.21 -42.37
C TYR A 866 -2.02 -22.65 -41.84
N HIS A 867 -2.01 -21.93 -40.71
CA HIS A 867 -3.24 -21.35 -40.16
C HIS A 867 -3.87 -20.33 -41.11
N TYR A 868 -3.08 -19.47 -41.76
CA TYR A 868 -3.60 -18.54 -42.78
C TYR A 868 -4.24 -19.30 -43.95
N SER A 869 -3.58 -20.33 -44.45
CA SER A 869 -4.11 -21.18 -45.53
C SER A 869 -5.40 -21.90 -45.09
N HIS A 870 -5.43 -22.40 -43.86
CA HIS A 870 -6.57 -23.12 -43.28
C HIS A 870 -7.77 -22.21 -43.08
N LEU A 871 -7.59 -21.02 -42.48
CA LEU A 871 -8.64 -20.02 -42.29
C LEU A 871 -9.39 -19.72 -43.60
N ILE A 872 -8.63 -19.49 -44.67
CA ILE A 872 -9.17 -19.19 -46.00
C ILE A 872 -9.86 -20.41 -46.63
N SER A 873 -9.52 -21.63 -46.22
CA SER A 873 -10.21 -22.85 -46.62
C SER A 873 -11.52 -23.05 -45.86
N THR A 874 -11.60 -22.62 -44.59
CA THR A 874 -12.80 -22.73 -43.74
C THR A 874 -13.96 -21.87 -44.27
N PHE A 875 -13.67 -20.67 -44.77
CA PHE A 875 -14.64 -19.83 -45.49
C PHE A 875 -14.96 -20.34 -46.91
N GLY A 876 -14.20 -21.31 -47.42
CA GLY A 876 -14.09 -21.67 -48.83
C GLY A 876 -15.28 -22.42 -49.47
N LYS A 877 -16.47 -22.44 -48.85
CA LYS A 877 -17.69 -22.97 -49.49
C LYS A 877 -18.44 -21.91 -50.29
N ILE A 878 -18.32 -20.63 -49.93
CA ILE A 878 -19.01 -19.53 -50.59
C ILE A 878 -18.00 -18.40 -50.87
N ARG A 879 -17.88 -17.96 -52.13
CA ARG A 879 -16.94 -16.90 -52.53
C ARG A 879 -17.20 -15.59 -51.77
N SER A 880 -18.47 -15.25 -51.52
CA SER A 880 -18.85 -14.02 -50.80
C SER A 880 -18.32 -13.99 -49.37
N ASP A 881 -18.31 -15.11 -48.65
CA ASP A 881 -17.85 -15.13 -47.26
C ASP A 881 -16.36 -14.76 -47.13
N VAL A 882 -15.55 -15.15 -48.12
CA VAL A 882 -14.13 -14.77 -48.19
C VAL A 882 -13.99 -13.28 -48.53
N VAL A 883 -14.81 -12.76 -49.43
CA VAL A 883 -14.82 -11.33 -49.79
C VAL A 883 -15.20 -10.49 -48.58
N ASP A 884 -16.30 -10.82 -47.91
CA ASP A 884 -16.79 -10.10 -46.73
C ASP A 884 -15.73 -10.09 -45.62
N PHE A 885 -15.13 -11.23 -45.31
CA PHE A 885 -14.07 -11.32 -44.31
C PHE A 885 -12.85 -10.45 -44.66
N LEU A 886 -12.40 -10.49 -45.92
CA LEU A 886 -11.25 -9.68 -46.35
C LEU A 886 -11.59 -8.18 -46.39
N MET A 887 -12.80 -7.80 -46.81
CA MET A 887 -13.27 -6.42 -46.75
C MET A 887 -13.34 -5.90 -45.32
N GLU A 888 -14.00 -6.65 -44.42
CA GLU A 888 -14.05 -6.35 -42.97
C GLU A 888 -12.63 -6.16 -42.42
N THR A 889 -11.71 -7.07 -42.77
CA THR A 889 -10.32 -7.03 -42.29
C THR A 889 -9.54 -5.84 -42.84
N PHE A 890 -9.67 -5.53 -44.14
CA PHE A 890 -8.93 -4.42 -44.74
C PHE A 890 -9.41 -3.06 -44.25
N ILE A 891 -10.73 -2.88 -44.14
CA ILE A 891 -11.32 -1.65 -43.60
C ILE A 891 -10.92 -1.47 -42.14
N MET A 892 -11.00 -2.54 -41.33
CA MET A 892 -10.57 -2.51 -39.94
C MET A 892 -9.08 -2.12 -39.81
N PHE A 893 -8.18 -2.78 -40.55
CA PHE A 893 -6.75 -2.43 -40.50
C PHE A 893 -6.52 -0.97 -40.92
N LYS A 894 -7.19 -0.51 -41.97
CA LYS A 894 -7.06 0.87 -42.45
C LYS A 894 -7.47 1.87 -41.37
N ASN A 895 -8.57 1.61 -40.67
CA ASN A 895 -9.03 2.46 -39.57
C ASN A 895 -8.05 2.46 -38.39
N LEU A 896 -7.58 1.28 -37.97
CA LEU A 896 -6.63 1.13 -36.85
C LEU A 896 -5.24 1.74 -37.11
N ILE A 897 -4.85 1.86 -38.37
CA ILE A 897 -3.60 2.49 -38.79
C ILE A 897 -3.77 4.00 -38.99
N GLY A 898 -4.92 4.43 -39.52
CA GLY A 898 -5.22 5.84 -39.73
C GLY A 898 -5.30 6.62 -38.42
N GLU A 899 -5.86 6.00 -37.38
CA GLU A 899 -5.87 6.52 -36.02
C GLU A 899 -5.31 5.46 -35.06
N ASN A 900 -4.09 5.69 -34.56
CA ASN A 900 -3.43 4.72 -33.68
C ASN A 900 -4.24 4.52 -32.40
N VAL A 901 -4.56 3.27 -32.09
CA VAL A 901 -5.27 2.89 -30.85
C VAL A 901 -4.39 3.09 -29.62
N TYR A 902 -3.08 2.88 -29.75
CA TYR A 902 -2.14 3.09 -28.67
C TYR A 902 -1.49 4.48 -28.74
N PRO A 903 -1.17 5.09 -27.60
CA PRO A 903 -0.42 6.35 -27.54
C PRO A 903 0.86 6.33 -28.39
N SER A 904 1.23 7.49 -28.94
CA SER A 904 2.40 7.62 -29.82
C SER A 904 3.74 7.34 -29.13
N ASP A 905 3.81 7.48 -27.81
CA ASP A 905 4.96 7.14 -26.97
C ASP A 905 5.09 5.62 -26.71
N TRP A 906 4.10 4.80 -27.11
CA TRP A 906 4.15 3.33 -27.03
C TRP A 906 4.76 2.70 -28.28
N ILE A 907 5.95 3.18 -28.67
CA ILE A 907 6.56 2.79 -29.95
C ILE A 907 6.85 1.30 -30.07
N ILE A 908 7.21 0.63 -28.98
CA ILE A 908 7.48 -0.81 -29.00
C ILE A 908 6.20 -1.57 -29.38
N MET A 909 5.06 -1.20 -28.79
CA MET A 909 3.76 -1.79 -29.11
C MET A 909 3.31 -1.45 -30.54
N ASN A 910 3.40 -0.18 -30.94
CA ASN A 910 3.01 0.28 -32.29
C ASN A 910 3.83 -0.39 -33.39
N MET A 911 5.16 -0.48 -33.23
CA MET A 911 6.05 -1.13 -34.20
C MET A 911 5.83 -2.65 -34.26
N MET A 912 5.55 -3.29 -33.12
CA MET A 912 5.23 -4.71 -33.06
C MET A 912 3.89 -5.00 -33.75
N GLN A 913 2.84 -4.20 -33.49
CA GLN A 913 1.56 -4.30 -34.20
C GLN A 913 1.76 -4.14 -35.71
N ASN A 914 2.50 -3.11 -36.15
CA ASN A 914 2.76 -2.86 -37.56
C ASN A 914 3.51 -4.02 -38.23
N LYS A 915 4.48 -4.63 -37.56
CA LYS A 915 5.19 -5.83 -38.07
C LYS A 915 4.23 -7.01 -38.27
N VAL A 916 3.29 -7.23 -37.35
CA VAL A 916 2.27 -8.30 -37.45
C VAL A 916 1.27 -7.98 -38.55
N PHE A 917 0.79 -6.74 -38.64
CA PHE A 917 -0.15 -6.30 -39.67
C PHE A 917 0.47 -6.41 -41.05
N LEU A 918 1.73 -6.01 -41.24
CA LEU A 918 2.44 -6.16 -42.50
C LEU A 918 2.49 -7.62 -42.96
N ARG A 919 2.81 -8.55 -42.05
CA ARG A 919 2.80 -9.98 -42.35
C ARG A 919 1.40 -10.46 -42.76
N ALA A 920 0.37 -10.05 -42.03
CA ALA A 920 -1.02 -10.42 -42.33
C ALA A 920 -1.48 -9.86 -43.68
N ILE A 921 -1.18 -8.58 -43.97
CA ILE A 921 -1.49 -7.92 -45.25
C ILE A 921 -0.84 -8.69 -46.40
N ASN A 922 0.43 -9.07 -46.28
CA ASN A 922 1.12 -9.84 -47.33
C ASN A 922 0.51 -11.23 -47.53
N GLN A 923 0.11 -11.92 -46.45
CA GLN A 923 -0.60 -13.20 -46.55
C GLN A 923 -1.95 -13.04 -47.26
N TYR A 924 -2.71 -12.00 -46.95
CA TYR A 924 -3.98 -11.71 -47.61
C TYR A 924 -3.82 -11.20 -49.04
N ALA A 925 -2.74 -10.49 -49.37
CA ALA A 925 -2.39 -10.09 -50.73
C ALA A 925 -2.14 -11.31 -51.64
N ALA A 926 -1.44 -12.33 -51.12
CA ALA A 926 -1.25 -13.59 -51.84
C ALA A 926 -2.58 -14.31 -52.11
N VAL A 927 -3.52 -14.28 -51.14
CA VAL A 927 -4.88 -14.82 -51.32
C VAL A 927 -5.66 -14.02 -52.37
N LEU A 928 -5.57 -12.69 -52.32
CA LEU A 928 -6.20 -11.78 -53.27
C LEU A 928 -5.77 -12.08 -54.70
N SER A 929 -4.46 -12.17 -54.95
CA SER A 929 -3.89 -12.54 -56.24
C SER A 929 -4.29 -13.94 -56.70
N LYS A 930 -4.30 -14.93 -55.80
CA LYS A 930 -4.58 -16.32 -56.17
C LYS A 930 -6.05 -16.60 -56.47
N LYS A 931 -6.98 -15.92 -55.78
CA LYS A 931 -8.44 -16.22 -55.84
C LYS A 931 -9.30 -15.16 -56.54
N PHE A 932 -8.82 -13.92 -56.69
CA PHE A 932 -9.64 -12.77 -57.11
C PHE A 932 -9.03 -11.94 -58.24
N LEU A 933 -8.01 -12.47 -58.93
CA LEU A 933 -7.37 -11.85 -60.10
C LEU A 933 -7.90 -12.40 -61.44
N ASP A 934 -8.96 -13.21 -61.41
CA ASP A 934 -9.51 -13.82 -62.62
C ASP A 934 -10.32 -12.83 -63.47
N GLN A 935 -10.23 -12.95 -64.79
CA GLN A 935 -10.90 -12.03 -65.74
C GLN A 935 -12.43 -12.09 -65.67
N THR A 936 -12.99 -13.22 -65.22
CA THR A 936 -14.42 -13.51 -65.23
C THR A 936 -15.18 -13.02 -64.01
N SER A 937 -14.53 -12.89 -62.85
CA SER A 937 -15.16 -12.54 -61.56
C SER A 937 -14.30 -11.58 -60.72
N PHE A 938 -13.78 -10.53 -61.34
CA PHE A 938 -12.92 -9.54 -60.69
C PHE A 938 -13.65 -8.68 -59.64
N GLU A 939 -13.22 -8.75 -58.37
CA GLU A 939 -13.79 -8.01 -57.23
C GLU A 939 -13.16 -6.62 -57.04
N LEU A 940 -13.58 -5.63 -57.84
CA LEU A 940 -12.96 -4.29 -57.86
C LEU A 940 -12.88 -3.62 -56.48
N GLN A 941 -13.98 -3.65 -55.71
CA GLN A 941 -14.04 -3.00 -54.40
C GLN A 941 -13.07 -3.62 -53.38
N LEU A 942 -12.86 -4.93 -53.43
CA LEU A 942 -11.93 -5.62 -52.55
C LEU A 942 -10.48 -5.20 -52.85
N TRP A 943 -10.11 -5.15 -54.13
CA TRP A 943 -8.80 -4.65 -54.56
C TRP A 943 -8.58 -3.17 -54.25
N ASN A 944 -9.60 -2.32 -54.42
CA ASN A 944 -9.54 -0.91 -54.03
C ASN A 944 -9.23 -0.76 -52.54
N ASN A 945 -9.94 -1.50 -51.69
CA ASN A 945 -9.70 -1.48 -50.24
C ASN A 945 -8.30 -1.97 -49.88
N TYR A 946 -7.77 -2.99 -50.58
CA TYR A 946 -6.39 -3.43 -50.40
C TYR A 946 -5.37 -2.33 -50.71
N PHE A 947 -5.46 -1.68 -51.88
CA PHE A 947 -4.51 -0.62 -52.24
C PHE A 947 -4.56 0.57 -51.28
N HIS A 948 -5.77 1.01 -50.91
CA HIS A 948 -5.92 2.08 -49.91
C HIS A 948 -5.36 1.69 -48.54
N LEU A 949 -5.55 0.46 -48.09
CA LEU A 949 -4.93 -0.04 -46.86
C LEU A 949 -3.40 -0.05 -46.97
N ALA A 950 -2.85 -0.59 -48.05
CA ALA A 950 -1.41 -0.74 -48.22
C ALA A 950 -0.71 0.62 -48.29
N VAL A 951 -1.31 1.60 -48.99
CA VAL A 951 -0.83 2.99 -49.01
C VAL A 951 -0.95 3.62 -47.62
N ALA A 952 -2.09 3.51 -46.94
CA ALA A 952 -2.26 4.05 -45.59
C ALA A 952 -1.27 3.46 -44.59
N PHE A 953 -0.97 2.15 -44.69
CA PHE A 953 0.07 1.50 -43.90
C PHE A 953 1.44 2.10 -44.13
N LEU A 954 1.77 2.47 -45.37
CA LEU A 954 3.06 3.04 -45.72
C LEU A 954 3.19 4.52 -45.29
N THR A 955 2.10 5.29 -45.39
CA THR A 955 2.10 6.75 -45.16
C THR A 955 1.81 7.16 -43.73
N GLN A 956 1.41 6.23 -42.85
CA GLN A 956 1.15 6.49 -41.44
C GLN A 956 2.33 7.18 -40.72
N GLU A 957 2.02 8.04 -39.76
CA GLU A 957 3.03 8.83 -39.03
C GLU A 957 4.06 7.97 -38.30
N SER A 958 3.64 6.83 -37.73
CA SER A 958 4.50 5.94 -36.95
C SER A 958 5.66 5.35 -37.76
N LEU A 959 5.54 5.30 -39.10
CA LEU A 959 6.56 4.79 -40.00
C LEU A 959 7.39 5.89 -40.69
N GLN A 960 7.09 7.17 -40.46
CA GLN A 960 7.86 8.28 -41.03
C GLN A 960 9.14 8.53 -40.20
N LEU A 961 10.11 7.62 -40.37
CA LEU A 961 11.33 7.53 -39.56
C LEU A 961 12.20 8.80 -39.57
N GLU A 962 12.05 9.64 -40.59
CA GLU A 962 12.68 10.95 -40.72
C GLU A 962 12.23 11.97 -39.67
N ASN A 963 11.05 11.80 -39.09
CA ASN A 963 10.52 12.67 -38.04
C ASN A 963 11.09 12.31 -36.65
N PHE A 964 11.76 11.17 -36.53
CA PHE A 964 12.38 10.73 -35.28
C PHE A 964 13.82 11.23 -35.13
N SER A 965 14.29 11.29 -33.88
CA SER A 965 15.69 11.57 -33.58
C SER A 965 16.61 10.52 -34.22
N SER A 966 17.85 10.92 -34.52
CA SER A 966 18.83 10.03 -35.17
C SER A 966 19.03 8.72 -34.41
N ASP A 967 19.08 8.76 -33.08
CA ASP A 967 19.31 7.58 -32.24
C ASP A 967 18.09 6.66 -32.21
N LYS A 968 16.89 7.23 -32.08
CA LYS A 968 15.62 6.50 -32.13
C LYS A 968 15.42 5.82 -33.49
N ARG A 969 15.64 6.55 -34.58
CA ARG A 969 15.63 6.01 -35.95
C ARG A 969 16.59 4.84 -36.11
N ALA A 970 17.83 4.96 -35.61
CA ALA A 970 18.82 3.90 -35.72
C ALA A 970 18.40 2.62 -34.97
N LYS A 971 17.85 2.76 -33.75
CA LYS A 971 17.32 1.63 -32.96
C LYS A 971 16.16 0.93 -33.68
N ILE A 972 15.18 1.69 -34.18
CA ILE A 972 14.03 1.15 -34.92
C ILE A 972 14.50 0.42 -36.18
N PHE A 973 15.36 1.06 -36.98
CA PHE A 973 15.86 0.50 -38.23
C PHE A 973 16.66 -0.79 -38.00
N HIS A 974 17.49 -0.85 -36.96
CA HIS A 974 18.24 -2.05 -36.61
C HIS A 974 17.32 -3.25 -36.32
N LYS A 975 16.18 -3.03 -35.65
CA LYS A 975 15.27 -4.09 -35.21
C LYS A 975 14.21 -4.47 -36.25
N TYR A 976 13.56 -3.48 -36.85
CA TYR A 976 12.39 -3.69 -37.72
C TYR A 976 12.70 -3.54 -39.21
N GLN A 977 13.89 -3.04 -39.56
CA GLN A 977 14.19 -2.56 -40.92
C GLN A 977 13.21 -1.46 -41.36
N ASP A 978 13.22 -1.08 -42.64
CA ASP A 978 12.25 -0.13 -43.18
C ASP A 978 11.03 -0.89 -43.74
N MET A 979 9.96 -0.97 -42.95
CA MET A 979 8.70 -1.63 -43.32
C MET A 979 8.03 -0.97 -44.54
N ARG A 980 8.28 0.33 -44.79
CA ARG A 980 7.71 1.06 -45.94
C ARG A 980 8.24 0.51 -47.26
N ARG A 981 9.51 0.09 -47.29
CA ARG A 981 10.09 -0.56 -48.48
C ARG A 981 9.41 -1.88 -48.81
N GLN A 982 9.16 -2.70 -47.78
CA GLN A 982 8.58 -4.03 -47.95
C GLN A 982 7.17 -3.94 -48.54
N ILE A 983 6.29 -3.12 -47.93
CA ILE A 983 4.93 -2.94 -48.45
C ILE A 983 4.90 -2.20 -49.79
N GLY A 984 5.80 -1.22 -50.01
CA GLY A 984 5.87 -0.50 -51.29
C GLY A 984 6.26 -1.39 -52.47
N PHE A 985 7.14 -2.38 -52.25
CA PHE A 985 7.44 -3.39 -53.26
C PHE A 985 6.26 -4.33 -53.51
N GLU A 986 5.52 -4.71 -52.47
CA GLU A 986 4.29 -5.50 -52.61
C GLU A 986 3.22 -4.74 -53.41
N ILE A 987 2.98 -3.46 -53.10
CA ILE A 987 2.05 -2.59 -53.86
C ILE A 987 2.44 -2.55 -55.34
N ARG A 988 3.74 -2.37 -55.62
CA ARG A 988 4.28 -2.37 -56.99
C ARG A 988 4.00 -3.69 -57.69
N ASP A 989 4.32 -4.81 -57.06
CA ASP A 989 4.18 -6.14 -57.68
C ASP A 989 2.71 -6.48 -57.90
N MET A 990 1.84 -6.17 -56.93
CA MET A 990 0.40 -6.30 -57.04
C MET A 990 -0.17 -5.42 -58.17
N TRP A 991 0.29 -4.17 -58.31
CA TRP A 991 -0.12 -3.28 -59.39
C TRP A 991 0.22 -3.86 -60.76
N TYR A 992 1.46 -4.33 -60.96
CA TYR A 992 1.86 -4.89 -62.25
C TYR A 992 1.12 -6.19 -62.59
N ASN A 993 0.69 -6.95 -61.59
CA ASN A 993 -0.09 -8.18 -61.77
C ASN A 993 -1.55 -7.95 -62.18
N LEU A 994 -2.11 -6.73 -62.06
CA LEU A 994 -3.52 -6.43 -62.39
C LEU A 994 -3.89 -6.62 -63.87
N GLY A 995 -2.90 -6.65 -64.78
CA GLY A 995 -3.12 -6.82 -66.21
C GLY A 995 -4.15 -5.82 -66.79
N PRO A 996 -5.22 -6.29 -67.47
CA PRO A 996 -6.22 -5.40 -68.09
C PRO A 996 -7.11 -4.66 -67.07
N HIS A 997 -7.06 -5.02 -65.78
CA HIS A 997 -7.92 -4.40 -64.77
C HIS A 997 -7.40 -3.05 -64.27
N LYS A 998 -6.14 -2.69 -64.56
CA LYS A 998 -5.51 -1.42 -64.14
C LYS A 998 -6.34 -0.18 -64.47
N ILE A 999 -7.00 -0.16 -65.64
CA ILE A 999 -7.83 0.95 -66.08
C ILE A 999 -9.00 1.24 -65.13
N LYS A 1000 -9.49 0.23 -64.40
CA LYS A 1000 -10.60 0.38 -63.44
C LYS A 1000 -10.20 1.15 -62.18
N PHE A 1001 -8.91 1.31 -61.93
CA PHE A 1001 -8.34 2.01 -60.77
C PHE A 1001 -7.92 3.45 -61.10
N ILE A 1002 -7.87 3.82 -62.38
CA ILE A 1002 -7.55 5.17 -62.84
C ILE A 1002 -8.88 5.91 -63.02
N PRO A 1003 -9.09 7.08 -62.42
CA PRO A 1003 -8.09 7.94 -61.75
C PRO A 1003 -7.91 7.74 -60.23
N GLU A 1004 -8.79 6.98 -59.56
CA GLU A 1004 -8.86 6.93 -58.07
C GLU A 1004 -7.53 6.60 -57.35
N MET A 1005 -6.66 5.78 -57.94
CA MET A 1005 -5.37 5.40 -57.32
C MET A 1005 -4.23 6.38 -57.54
N VAL A 1006 -4.41 7.44 -58.33
CA VAL A 1006 -3.37 8.42 -58.63
C VAL A 1006 -2.93 9.17 -57.36
N GLY A 1007 -3.90 9.66 -56.58
CA GLY A 1007 -3.62 10.35 -55.30
C GLY A 1007 -2.91 9.46 -54.27
N PRO A 1008 -3.44 8.27 -53.91
CA PRO A 1008 -2.78 7.35 -52.99
C PRO A 1008 -1.35 6.96 -53.40
N ILE A 1009 -1.12 6.70 -54.69
CA ILE A 1009 0.24 6.38 -55.17
C ILE A 1009 1.17 7.60 -55.09
N LEU A 1010 0.64 8.81 -55.31
CA LEU A 1010 1.39 10.04 -55.10
C LEU A 1010 1.85 10.21 -53.66
N GLU A 1011 0.96 10.05 -52.68
CA GLU A 1011 1.31 10.11 -51.27
C GLU A 1011 2.46 9.14 -50.91
N MET A 1012 2.40 7.90 -51.41
CA MET A 1012 3.47 6.91 -51.21
C MET A 1012 4.79 7.33 -51.85
N THR A 1013 4.76 7.92 -53.05
CA THR A 1013 5.98 8.34 -53.76
C THR A 1013 6.63 9.57 -53.11
N LEU A 1014 5.87 10.41 -52.40
CA LEU A 1014 6.39 11.59 -51.71
C LEU A 1014 7.19 11.25 -50.44
N VAL A 1015 6.99 10.05 -49.87
CA VAL A 1015 7.78 9.57 -48.71
C VAL A 1015 9.28 9.65 -48.99
N PRO A 1016 10.10 10.25 -48.10
CA PRO A 1016 11.54 10.50 -48.29
C PRO A 1016 12.40 9.24 -48.09
N GLU A 1017 12.11 8.22 -48.88
CA GLU A 1017 12.82 6.96 -48.94
C GLU A 1017 13.22 6.64 -50.39
N ILE A 1018 14.52 6.60 -50.66
CA ILE A 1018 15.06 6.62 -52.02
C ILE A 1018 14.77 5.35 -52.82
N GLU A 1019 14.82 4.17 -52.19
CA GLU A 1019 14.63 2.90 -52.89
C GLU A 1019 13.15 2.65 -53.17
N LEU A 1020 12.28 3.05 -52.25
CA LEU A 1020 10.84 3.11 -52.44
C LEU A 1020 10.48 4.01 -53.62
N ARG A 1021 10.94 5.28 -53.62
CA ARG A 1021 10.71 6.24 -54.72
C ARG A 1021 11.11 5.67 -56.08
N LYS A 1022 12.29 5.06 -56.18
CA LYS A 1022 12.78 4.45 -57.42
C LYS A 1022 11.87 3.31 -57.92
N ALA A 1023 11.28 2.56 -57.00
CA ALA A 1023 10.43 1.42 -57.33
C ALA A 1023 8.99 1.83 -57.66
N THR A 1024 8.48 2.92 -57.08
CA THR A 1024 7.06 3.30 -57.17
C THR A 1024 6.77 4.40 -58.18
N ILE A 1025 7.69 5.35 -58.42
CA ILE A 1025 7.53 6.38 -59.47
C ILE A 1025 7.22 5.79 -60.86
N PRO A 1026 7.82 4.67 -61.30
CA PRO A 1026 7.47 4.04 -62.58
C PRO A 1026 6.00 3.62 -62.74
N ILE A 1027 5.24 3.49 -61.64
CA ILE A 1027 3.82 3.14 -61.67
C ILE A 1027 3.01 4.22 -62.40
N PHE A 1028 3.35 5.50 -62.24
CA PHE A 1028 2.67 6.60 -62.96
C PHE A 1028 2.80 6.49 -64.48
N PHE A 1029 3.96 6.04 -64.96
CA PHE A 1029 4.15 5.82 -66.39
C PHE A 1029 3.29 4.65 -66.90
N ASP A 1030 3.21 3.57 -66.12
CA ASP A 1030 2.35 2.43 -66.43
C ASP A 1030 0.85 2.82 -66.41
N MET A 1031 0.43 3.70 -65.50
CA MET A 1031 -0.92 4.28 -65.50
C MET A 1031 -1.23 5.04 -66.79
N MET A 1032 -0.34 5.95 -67.19
CA MET A 1032 -0.48 6.71 -68.44
C MET A 1032 -0.56 5.78 -69.66
N GLN A 1033 0.32 4.77 -69.72
CA GLN A 1033 0.35 3.82 -70.82
C GLN A 1033 -0.93 2.98 -70.86
N CYS A 1034 -1.41 2.53 -69.69
CA CYS A 1034 -2.64 1.77 -69.57
C CYS A 1034 -3.86 2.58 -70.02
N GLU A 1035 -3.99 3.84 -69.59
CA GLU A 1035 -5.10 4.71 -70.00
C GLU A 1035 -5.05 4.96 -71.52
N SER A 1036 -3.87 5.33 -72.04
CA SER A 1036 -3.70 5.59 -73.47
C SER A 1036 -4.03 4.38 -74.35
N HIS A 1037 -3.66 3.17 -73.95
CA HIS A 1037 -4.03 1.95 -74.67
C HIS A 1037 -5.53 1.63 -74.60
N SER A 1038 -6.23 2.07 -73.55
CA SER A 1038 -7.65 1.73 -73.30
C SER A 1038 -8.62 2.78 -73.88
N THR A 1039 -8.27 4.06 -73.82
CA THR A 1039 -9.15 5.20 -74.16
C THR A 1039 -8.62 6.07 -75.30
N CYS A 1040 -7.43 5.76 -75.84
CA CYS A 1040 -6.69 6.60 -76.80
C CYS A 1040 -6.35 8.01 -76.28
N SER A 1041 -6.44 8.25 -74.97
CA SER A 1041 -6.07 9.49 -74.27
C SER A 1041 -5.58 9.16 -72.86
N PHE A 1042 -5.03 10.13 -72.13
CA PHE A 1042 -4.67 9.97 -70.72
C PHE A 1042 -5.08 11.18 -69.86
N HIS A 1043 -6.11 11.92 -70.30
CA HIS A 1043 -6.56 13.13 -69.62
C HIS A 1043 -7.09 12.89 -68.21
N ASN A 1044 -7.64 11.71 -67.89
CA ASN A 1044 -8.13 11.46 -66.52
C ASN A 1044 -6.94 11.33 -65.56
N PHE A 1045 -5.89 10.59 -65.95
CA PHE A 1045 -4.65 10.55 -65.20
C PHE A 1045 -4.01 11.94 -65.08
N GLU A 1046 -3.88 12.67 -66.19
CA GLU A 1046 -3.28 14.00 -66.22
C GLU A 1046 -3.98 14.97 -65.24
N ASN A 1047 -5.30 15.08 -65.34
CA ASN A 1047 -6.07 16.01 -64.52
C ASN A 1047 -5.94 15.65 -63.03
N GLU A 1048 -6.02 14.35 -62.70
CA GLU A 1048 -5.93 13.89 -61.31
C GLU A 1048 -4.52 14.10 -60.74
N ILE A 1049 -3.45 13.76 -61.47
CA ILE A 1049 -2.07 13.92 -60.96
C ILE A 1049 -1.73 15.40 -60.75
N ILE A 1050 -2.18 16.30 -61.63
CA ILE A 1050 -1.99 17.75 -61.46
C ILE A 1050 -2.73 18.24 -60.22
N THR A 1051 -4.03 17.91 -60.10
CA THR A 1051 -4.86 18.33 -58.96
C THR A 1051 -4.28 17.85 -57.63
N LYS A 1052 -3.79 16.60 -57.58
CA LYS A 1052 -3.20 16.03 -56.37
C LYS A 1052 -1.81 16.59 -56.08
N LEU A 1053 -0.97 16.82 -57.09
CA LEU A 1053 0.33 17.47 -56.90
C LEU A 1053 0.18 18.89 -56.35
N ASP A 1054 -0.79 19.66 -56.86
CA ASP A 1054 -1.09 20.99 -56.34
C ASP A 1054 -1.40 20.94 -54.84
N HIS A 1055 -2.32 20.07 -54.45
CA HIS A 1055 -2.68 19.89 -53.04
C HIS A 1055 -1.51 19.45 -52.16
N GLU A 1056 -0.73 18.47 -52.61
CA GLU A 1056 0.38 17.88 -51.84
C GLU A 1056 1.57 18.84 -51.69
N VAL A 1057 1.88 19.62 -52.73
CA VAL A 1057 2.96 20.61 -52.71
C VAL A 1057 2.55 21.85 -51.91
N GLU A 1058 1.30 22.32 -52.02
CA GLU A 1058 0.75 23.35 -51.12
C GLU A 1058 0.80 22.89 -49.65
N GLY A 1059 0.60 21.60 -49.40
CA GLY A 1059 0.76 20.96 -48.09
C GLY A 1059 2.21 20.81 -47.60
N GLY A 1060 3.20 21.31 -48.35
CA GLY A 1060 4.61 21.28 -47.97
C GLY A 1060 5.29 19.92 -48.17
N ARG A 1061 4.68 19.00 -48.93
CA ARG A 1061 5.24 17.68 -49.24
C ARG A 1061 6.03 17.71 -50.57
N GLY A 1062 7.12 16.98 -50.62
CA GLY A 1062 8.06 16.95 -51.75
C GLY A 1062 9.40 17.62 -51.46
N ASP A 1063 10.48 17.06 -51.99
CA ASP A 1063 11.85 17.56 -51.81
C ASP A 1063 12.61 17.62 -53.14
N GLU A 1064 13.77 18.27 -53.17
CA GLU A 1064 14.59 18.40 -54.38
C GLU A 1064 15.02 17.04 -54.94
N GLN A 1065 15.21 16.04 -54.07
CA GLN A 1065 15.54 14.68 -54.51
C GLN A 1065 14.36 14.03 -55.25
N TYR A 1066 13.13 14.22 -54.78
CA TYR A 1066 11.92 13.76 -55.43
C TYR A 1066 11.78 14.38 -56.81
N LYS A 1067 11.95 15.70 -56.92
CA LYS A 1067 11.95 16.42 -58.21
C LYS A 1067 12.95 15.82 -59.20
N VAL A 1068 14.19 15.60 -58.77
CA VAL A 1068 15.24 15.01 -59.62
C VAL A 1068 14.89 13.58 -60.04
N LEU A 1069 14.37 12.75 -59.14
CA LEU A 1069 13.98 11.37 -59.45
C LEU A 1069 12.77 11.31 -60.38
N PHE A 1070 11.76 12.14 -60.13
CA PHE A 1070 10.57 12.27 -60.95
C PHE A 1070 10.87 12.80 -62.36
N GLN A 1071 11.93 13.60 -62.53
CA GLN A 1071 12.42 13.98 -63.86
C GLN A 1071 13.19 12.84 -64.55
N LYS A 1072 14.12 12.19 -63.84
CA LYS A 1072 15.05 11.22 -64.45
C LYS A 1072 14.43 9.86 -64.77
N ILE A 1073 13.60 9.32 -63.87
CA ILE A 1073 13.08 7.95 -63.99
C ILE A 1073 12.11 7.81 -65.18
N PRO A 1074 11.12 8.71 -65.36
CA PRO A 1074 10.25 8.68 -66.52
C PRO A 1074 11.01 8.88 -67.84
N LEU A 1075 12.08 9.70 -67.87
CA LEU A 1075 12.95 9.87 -69.04
C LEU A 1075 13.66 8.57 -69.46
N ILE A 1076 14.09 7.76 -68.48
CA ILE A 1076 14.73 6.46 -68.73
C ILE A 1076 13.70 5.43 -69.23
N HIS A 1077 12.50 5.42 -68.67
CA HIS A 1077 11.43 4.52 -69.11
C HIS A 1077 10.79 4.96 -70.44
N SER A 1078 10.74 6.26 -70.70
CA SER A 1078 10.22 6.82 -71.95
C SER A 1078 11.16 6.58 -73.14
N LEU A 1079 12.48 6.57 -72.94
CA LEU A 1079 13.44 6.16 -74.00
C LEU A 1079 13.17 4.76 -74.58
N ARG A 1080 12.41 3.89 -73.89
CA ARG A 1080 11.94 2.58 -74.43
C ARG A 1080 10.64 2.65 -75.22
N PHE A 1081 9.85 3.72 -75.10
CA PHE A 1081 8.51 3.87 -75.69
C PHE A 1081 8.42 4.92 -76.82
N TRP A 1082 9.38 5.84 -76.90
CA TRP A 1082 9.39 6.96 -77.86
C TRP A 1082 9.70 6.61 -79.34
N ASN A 1083 9.56 5.35 -79.75
CA ASN A 1083 9.58 5.00 -81.17
C ASN A 1083 8.21 5.08 -81.86
N THR A 1084 7.14 5.50 -81.17
CA THR A 1084 5.78 5.46 -81.74
C THR A 1084 4.88 6.68 -81.57
N PHE A 1085 5.19 7.70 -80.75
CA PHE A 1085 4.33 8.90 -80.61
C PHE A 1085 5.14 10.20 -80.42
N LYS A 1086 4.70 11.28 -81.09
CA LYS A 1086 5.23 12.67 -80.95
C LYS A 1086 4.72 13.34 -79.65
N PRO A 1087 5.42 14.37 -79.12
CA PRO A 1087 5.09 14.99 -77.83
C PRO A 1087 3.71 15.64 -77.84
N THR A 1088 2.85 15.29 -76.87
CA THR A 1088 1.59 16.01 -76.61
C THR A 1088 1.75 17.03 -75.46
N HIS A 1089 0.92 18.07 -75.52
CA HIS A 1089 0.86 19.28 -74.67
C HIS A 1089 0.94 19.04 -73.14
N THR A 1090 0.48 17.86 -72.75
CA THR A 1090 0.45 17.22 -71.42
C THR A 1090 1.81 17.16 -70.72
N GLN A 1091 2.83 16.69 -71.45
CA GLN A 1091 4.19 16.62 -70.90
C GLN A 1091 4.71 18.03 -70.62
N SER A 1092 4.48 18.98 -71.53
CA SER A 1092 4.92 20.36 -71.35
C SER A 1092 4.27 21.04 -70.15
N GLN A 1093 3.01 20.76 -69.80
CA GLN A 1093 2.32 21.38 -68.65
C GLN A 1093 2.79 20.82 -67.30
N VAL A 1094 2.98 19.49 -67.19
CA VAL A 1094 3.61 18.88 -66.00
C VAL A 1094 5.09 19.29 -65.90
N PHE A 1095 5.80 19.47 -67.04
CA PHE A 1095 7.15 20.02 -67.06
C PHE A 1095 7.21 21.53 -66.70
N GLU A 1096 6.15 22.31 -66.94
CA GLU A 1096 6.07 23.73 -66.58
C GLU A 1096 5.89 23.96 -65.08
N TYR A 1097 5.19 23.10 -64.36
CA TYR A 1097 5.09 23.15 -62.89
C TYR A 1097 6.46 23.07 -62.18
N PHE A 1098 7.46 22.50 -62.85
CA PHE A 1098 8.81 22.32 -62.31
C PHE A 1098 9.88 23.18 -62.99
N LYS A 1099 9.50 24.00 -63.99
CA LYS A 1099 10.36 25.08 -64.49
C LYS A 1099 10.40 26.21 -63.44
N PRO A 1100 11.55 26.85 -63.21
CA PRO A 1100 11.55 28.10 -62.47
C PRO A 1100 10.74 29.12 -63.28
N THR A 1101 9.49 29.36 -62.89
CA THR A 1101 8.74 30.51 -63.40
C THR A 1101 9.38 31.77 -62.82
N HIS A 1102 9.50 32.78 -63.65
CA HIS A 1102 10.25 34.03 -63.44
C HIS A 1102 9.73 34.93 -62.29
N THR A 1103 8.94 34.38 -61.36
CA THR A 1103 8.32 35.06 -60.21
C THR A 1103 8.72 34.48 -58.85
N GLN A 1104 9.58 33.45 -58.79
CA GLN A 1104 10.25 33.02 -57.54
C GLN A 1104 11.70 33.51 -57.40
N SER A 1105 12.11 34.51 -58.19
CA SER A 1105 13.43 35.14 -58.11
C SER A 1105 13.47 36.41 -57.25
N GLN A 1106 12.38 36.80 -56.57
CA GLN A 1106 12.34 37.99 -55.72
C GLN A 1106 12.30 37.72 -54.20
N VAL A 1107 12.34 36.47 -53.76
CA VAL A 1107 12.39 36.13 -52.32
C VAL A 1107 13.77 35.58 -51.90
N PHE A 1108 14.66 35.31 -52.85
CA PHE A 1108 16.05 34.93 -52.59
C PHE A 1108 17.07 36.08 -52.75
N GLU A 1109 16.61 37.33 -52.87
CA GLU A 1109 17.49 38.53 -52.91
C GLU A 1109 17.32 39.47 -51.69
N TYR A 1110 16.70 38.99 -50.60
CA TYR A 1110 16.75 39.67 -49.30
C TYR A 1110 17.20 38.76 -48.14
N PHE A 1111 17.94 37.68 -48.45
CA PHE A 1111 18.79 36.96 -47.51
C PHE A 1111 20.08 36.48 -48.18
#